data_AF-A0A3M1TFZ2-F1
#
_entry.id   AF-A0A3M1TFZ2-F1
#
_cell.length_a   1.000
_cell.length_b   1.000
_cell.length_c   1.000
_cell.angle_alpha   90.00
_cell.angle_beta   90.00
_cell.angle_gamma   90.00
#
_symmetry.space_group_name_H-M   'P 1'
#
loop_
_entity.id
_entity.type
_entity.pdbx_description
1 polymer ?
#
loop_
_entity_poly.entity_id
_entity_poly.type
_entity_poly.pdbx_seq_one_letter_code
_entity_poly.pdbx_strand_id
1 'polypeptide(L)'
;MQHSLLSDDPLWFKDAVIYEAPVKSFADSNEDGIGDFRGLTEKLDYLQDLGITALWILPFFPSPLRDDGYDIADYTSINPIYGDLDDFKAFLEAAHARGIRVIIELIVNHTSDRHPWFQRARKAPPGSPERDFYVWSDTPDKYPDVRIIFQDYETSNWAWDPVAKAYYWHRFYSHQPDLNYENIAVQDAVLEIVDFWVSMGVDGLRLDAVPYLCVAEGTNCENLPGTHAFLKRLRSHIDANFPNRMLLAEANQWPEDAAAYYGEGDECHMNFHFPLMPRLFMALRMEDSFPIADILKQTPPIPDNCQWALFLRNHDELTLEMVSDEDRDYMYRVYAQDADARLNLGIRRRLAPLLGNDRRQIELMNGLLLSLPGTPVLYYGDEIGMGDNIYLGDRNGVRTPMQWSADRNAGFSRTNPHRLYLPAIVDSEYHYEAVNVEAQRANTNSLWWWMKRLLATRARYRAFGRGTFELLYPENRKVIAFIRTYDGEHILVVANLSRFSQTVELDLSPFKGAVPVEIFGRVKFPPIGDSAYFLSISPHSFYWFALQFRESRAAIPQSPADLPLLTVRSKWQNVLSQKETKAALESILVDYLQTRSWFTGIDRPIRSSQILETIPISYPKGETVVILFQVEYTEGFPDTYVLPLTWGAKASEGSIARVQAGKDTGILFNALADQEFLAVPLAAIAGNRHYKGGSGELVAFQTPAFAELTQDVGTIEPHLYRGKQDNTSIVYGDRFILKLYRQLEPGINPDWEIGRFLTAKQTTISAPVLGAIEYRQGRESMTVGVLQQFVPETCDAWSYTLDSLRDYFERAMVKQFDLAEIPFPSLSVATAQTLEIPEEAYETIGSYLGSAQLLGQRTAELHIALASDADNPDFAPEPFTSFYQRSIYQYNRNLAGKTLLT
;
A
#
# COMPACT_ATOMS: atom_id res chain seq x y z
N MET A 1 -3.56 -6.85 -31.36
CA MET A 1 -4.06 -5.70 -30.57
C MET A 1 -3.70 -6.00 -29.12
N GLN A 2 -2.58 -5.45 -28.63
CA GLN A 2 -2.30 -5.44 -27.19
C GLN A 2 -3.32 -4.48 -26.55
N HIS A 3 -3.98 -4.92 -25.48
CA HIS A 3 -4.82 -4.04 -24.68
C HIS A 3 -3.94 -2.93 -24.09
N SER A 4 -4.30 -1.66 -24.33
CA SER A 4 -3.64 -0.51 -23.70
C SER A 4 -3.73 -0.64 -22.18
N LEU A 5 -2.61 -0.44 -21.47
CA LEU A 5 -2.57 -0.40 -20.00
C LEU A 5 -3.08 0.94 -19.44
N LEU A 6 -3.23 1.97 -20.28
CA LEU A 6 -3.77 3.25 -19.87
C LEU A 6 -5.27 3.14 -19.63
N SER A 7 -5.73 3.71 -18.51
CA SER A 7 -7.16 3.79 -18.20
C SER A 7 -7.90 4.69 -19.18
N ASP A 8 -9.11 4.30 -19.56
CA ASP A 8 -10.05 5.16 -20.28
C ASP A 8 -10.87 6.01 -19.29
N ASP A 9 -10.15 6.77 -18.45
CA ASP A 9 -10.73 7.67 -17.43
C ASP A 9 -10.38 9.13 -17.78
N PRO A 10 -11.37 10.01 -18.02
CA PRO A 10 -11.10 11.43 -18.29
C PRO A 10 -10.47 12.16 -17.10
N LEU A 11 -10.58 11.62 -15.89
CA LEU A 11 -10.03 12.19 -14.65
C LEU A 11 -8.79 11.44 -14.15
N TRP A 12 -8.10 10.70 -15.03
CA TRP A 12 -6.91 9.90 -14.68
C TRP A 12 -5.87 10.70 -13.88
N PHE A 13 -5.74 12.00 -14.18
CA PHE A 13 -4.77 12.89 -13.55
C PHE A 13 -5.02 13.11 -12.05
N LYS A 14 -6.23 12.83 -11.54
CA LYS A 14 -6.55 12.89 -10.10
C LYS A 14 -5.91 11.77 -9.28
N ASP A 15 -5.67 10.62 -9.91
CA ASP A 15 -5.07 9.46 -9.27
C ASP A 15 -3.57 9.31 -9.62
N ALA A 16 -3.05 10.19 -10.48
CA ALA A 16 -1.68 10.11 -10.96
C ALA A 16 -0.63 10.34 -9.86
N VAL A 17 0.60 9.93 -10.16
CA VAL A 17 1.83 10.38 -9.51
C VAL A 17 2.72 10.87 -10.65
N ILE A 18 2.91 12.18 -10.70
CA ILE A 18 3.67 12.84 -11.77
C ILE A 18 5.14 12.85 -11.35
N TYR A 19 6.03 12.57 -12.30
CA TYR A 19 7.47 12.69 -12.13
C TYR A 19 8.00 13.71 -13.13
N GLU A 20 8.65 14.76 -12.65
CA GLU A 20 9.26 15.82 -13.44
C GLU A 20 10.69 15.44 -13.78
N ALA A 21 11.00 15.29 -15.07
CA ALA A 21 12.33 14.90 -15.54
C ALA A 21 12.79 15.69 -16.78
N PRO A 22 13.96 16.34 -16.75
CA PRO A 22 14.62 16.84 -17.95
C PRO A 22 15.28 15.70 -18.72
N VAL A 23 14.99 15.60 -20.03
CA VAL A 23 15.61 14.60 -20.93
C VAL A 23 17.14 14.68 -20.84
N LYS A 24 17.69 15.91 -20.94
CA LYS A 24 19.12 16.20 -20.92
C LYS A 24 19.88 15.72 -19.70
N SER A 25 19.23 15.57 -18.55
CA SER A 25 19.88 15.23 -17.28
C SER A 25 19.61 13.79 -16.83
N PHE A 26 18.72 13.07 -17.52
CA PHE A 26 18.23 11.79 -17.01
C PHE A 26 19.14 10.61 -17.37
N ALA A 27 19.42 10.38 -18.65
CA ALA A 27 20.37 9.35 -19.09
C ALA A 27 20.87 9.61 -20.51
N ASP A 28 22.18 9.46 -20.74
CA ASP A 28 22.87 9.60 -22.03
C ASP A 28 23.12 8.21 -22.64
N SER A 29 22.51 7.94 -23.80
CA SER A 29 22.62 6.64 -24.49
C SER A 29 23.71 6.59 -25.56
N ASN A 30 24.18 7.76 -26.02
CA ASN A 30 25.08 7.88 -27.17
C ASN A 30 26.52 8.30 -26.78
N GLU A 31 26.76 8.52 -25.49
CA GLU A 31 28.02 8.90 -24.85
C GLU A 31 28.57 10.29 -25.29
N ASP A 32 27.68 11.21 -25.68
CA ASP A 32 28.07 12.59 -26.04
C ASP A 32 28.17 13.55 -24.85
N GLY A 33 27.60 13.17 -23.70
CA GLY A 33 27.55 13.94 -22.45
C GLY A 33 26.23 14.63 -22.16
N ILE A 34 25.20 14.40 -22.97
CA ILE A 34 23.86 14.97 -22.86
C ILE A 34 22.84 13.82 -22.85
N GLY A 35 21.84 13.89 -21.97
CA GLY A 35 20.76 12.91 -21.95
C GLY A 35 19.83 13.04 -23.15
N ASP A 36 19.28 11.92 -23.60
CA ASP A 36 18.49 11.83 -24.84
C ASP A 36 17.25 10.93 -24.68
N PHE A 37 16.33 10.94 -25.66
CA PHE A 37 15.07 10.17 -25.56
C PHE A 37 15.28 8.65 -25.52
N ARG A 38 16.35 8.12 -26.13
CA ARG A 38 16.66 6.69 -26.06
C ARG A 38 17.14 6.33 -24.66
N GLY A 39 18.01 7.15 -24.08
CA GLY A 39 18.45 7.03 -22.69
C GLY A 39 17.28 7.10 -21.71
N LEU A 40 16.38 8.06 -21.87
CA LEU A 40 15.15 8.15 -21.07
C LEU A 40 14.28 6.89 -21.22
N THR A 41 14.14 6.38 -22.44
CA THR A 41 13.40 5.13 -22.74
C THR A 41 13.98 3.93 -21.98
N GLU A 42 15.31 3.79 -21.93
CA GLU A 42 15.99 2.72 -21.18
C GLU A 42 15.72 2.76 -19.67
N LYS A 43 15.31 3.92 -19.13
CA LYS A 43 15.05 4.12 -17.70
C LYS A 43 13.55 4.09 -17.35
N LEU A 44 12.66 3.85 -18.30
CA LEU A 44 11.22 3.73 -18.01
C LEU A 44 10.90 2.57 -17.04
N ASP A 45 11.67 1.48 -17.05
CA ASP A 45 11.51 0.38 -16.09
C ASP A 45 11.78 0.83 -14.65
N TYR A 46 12.71 1.77 -14.45
CA TYR A 46 12.97 2.35 -13.12
C TYR A 46 11.78 3.18 -12.64
N LEU A 47 11.21 4.02 -13.50
CA LEU A 47 10.06 4.86 -13.17
C LEU A 47 8.80 4.02 -12.90
N GLN A 48 8.57 2.99 -13.71
CA GLN A 48 7.49 2.04 -13.47
C GLN A 48 7.68 1.30 -12.14
N ASP A 49 8.89 0.83 -11.84
CA ASP A 49 9.21 0.12 -10.59
C ASP A 49 9.08 1.02 -9.36
N LEU A 50 9.34 2.33 -9.50
CA LEU A 50 9.11 3.33 -8.44
C LEU A 50 7.62 3.55 -8.16
N GLY A 51 6.75 3.35 -9.15
CA GLY A 51 5.29 3.55 -9.06
C GLY A 51 4.80 4.86 -9.70
N ILE A 52 5.58 5.43 -10.63
CA ILE A 52 5.18 6.62 -11.39
C ILE A 52 4.14 6.25 -12.44
N THR A 53 3.14 7.10 -12.63
CA THR A 53 2.05 6.88 -13.61
C THR A 53 1.96 7.97 -14.66
N ALA A 54 2.64 9.11 -14.47
CA ALA A 54 2.80 10.13 -15.48
C ALA A 54 4.20 10.76 -15.41
N LEU A 55 4.80 11.01 -16.56
CA LEU A 55 6.11 11.64 -16.71
C LEU A 55 5.92 13.00 -17.36
N TRP A 56 6.25 14.07 -16.63
CA TRP A 56 6.35 15.42 -17.15
C TRP A 56 7.78 15.68 -17.61
N ILE A 57 7.94 15.92 -18.90
CA ILE A 57 9.25 16.22 -19.50
C ILE A 57 9.41 17.72 -19.75
N LEU A 58 10.54 18.25 -19.30
CA LEU A 58 10.96 19.65 -19.54
C LEU A 58 11.21 19.92 -21.04
N PRO A 59 11.40 21.18 -21.47
CA PRO A 59 11.40 21.51 -22.90
C PRO A 59 12.50 20.77 -23.67
N PHE A 60 12.11 20.12 -24.75
CA PHE A 60 12.99 19.35 -25.63
C PHE A 60 13.00 19.85 -27.08
N PHE A 61 12.39 21.00 -27.32
CA PHE A 61 12.28 21.63 -28.62
C PHE A 61 13.61 22.21 -29.09
N PRO A 62 13.83 22.36 -30.42
CA PRO A 62 14.91 23.17 -30.95
C PRO A 62 14.93 24.55 -30.28
N SER A 63 16.05 24.86 -29.64
CA SER A 63 16.26 26.08 -28.86
C SER A 63 17.75 26.40 -28.86
N PRO A 64 18.15 27.70 -28.76
CA PRO A 64 19.53 28.06 -28.53
C PRO A 64 19.99 27.84 -27.07
N LEU A 65 19.10 27.34 -26.20
CA LEU A 65 19.32 26.95 -24.81
C LEU A 65 19.82 28.11 -23.94
N ARG A 66 19.35 29.34 -24.21
CA ARG A 66 19.71 30.51 -23.40
C ARG A 66 18.88 30.62 -22.13
N ASP A 67 17.69 30.01 -22.14
CA ASP A 67 16.89 29.72 -20.95
C ASP A 67 16.54 28.22 -20.92
N ASP A 68 17.58 27.41 -21.13
CA ASP A 68 17.52 25.95 -20.98
C ASP A 68 16.41 25.21 -21.76
N GLY A 69 15.98 25.77 -22.89
CA GLY A 69 14.95 25.18 -23.75
C GLY A 69 13.60 25.90 -23.69
N TYR A 70 13.36 26.78 -22.72
CA TYR A 70 12.16 27.61 -22.64
C TYR A 70 12.11 28.68 -23.76
N ASP A 71 13.27 29.03 -24.32
CA ASP A 71 13.39 29.86 -25.52
C ASP A 71 13.26 29.01 -26.82
N ILE A 72 12.02 28.64 -27.18
CA ILE A 72 11.73 27.75 -28.33
C ILE A 72 11.96 28.44 -29.68
N ALA A 73 12.71 27.77 -30.57
CA ALA A 73 12.95 28.20 -31.96
C ALA A 73 12.14 27.41 -33.01
N ASP A 74 11.60 26.24 -32.66
CA ASP A 74 10.64 25.46 -33.47
C ASP A 74 9.80 24.55 -32.56
N TYR A 75 8.48 24.68 -32.60
CA TYR A 75 7.56 23.91 -31.75
C TYR A 75 7.25 22.50 -32.25
N THR A 76 7.56 22.18 -33.50
CA THR A 76 7.07 20.96 -34.20
C THR A 76 8.17 19.93 -34.47
N SER A 77 9.29 20.07 -33.79
CA SER A 77 10.47 19.22 -33.95
C SER A 77 11.15 18.98 -32.61
N ILE A 78 12.16 18.11 -32.61
CA ILE A 78 12.98 17.76 -31.45
C ILE A 78 14.35 18.43 -31.59
N ASN A 79 14.90 18.95 -30.49
CA ASN A 79 16.26 19.47 -30.49
C ASN A 79 17.22 18.33 -30.85
N PRO A 80 18.12 18.48 -31.85
CA PRO A 80 18.99 17.39 -32.28
C PRO A 80 19.89 16.79 -31.18
N ILE A 81 20.11 17.52 -30.07
CA ILE A 81 20.84 17.00 -28.90
C ILE A 81 20.07 15.92 -28.12
N TYR A 82 18.75 15.80 -28.31
CA TYR A 82 17.90 14.84 -27.61
C TYR A 82 17.46 13.66 -28.49
N GLY A 83 17.81 13.69 -29.79
CA GLY A 83 17.37 12.73 -30.79
C GLY A 83 16.47 13.38 -31.86
N ASP A 84 15.55 12.61 -32.40
CA ASP A 84 14.58 13.05 -33.41
C ASP A 84 13.12 12.70 -33.05
N LEU A 85 12.18 13.03 -33.94
CA LEU A 85 10.76 12.76 -33.74
C LEU A 85 10.43 11.27 -33.64
N ASP A 86 11.22 10.38 -34.25
CA ASP A 86 10.96 8.94 -34.19
C ASP A 86 11.46 8.37 -32.86
N ASP A 87 12.57 8.89 -32.32
CA ASP A 87 13.00 8.60 -30.96
C ASP A 87 11.94 9.02 -29.93
N PHE A 88 11.32 10.21 -30.10
CA PHE A 88 10.22 10.65 -29.23
C PHE A 88 9.00 9.73 -29.32
N LYS A 89 8.56 9.33 -30.52
CA LYS A 89 7.43 8.40 -30.69
C LYS A 89 7.72 7.05 -30.04
N ALA A 90 8.94 6.52 -30.23
CA ALA A 90 9.35 5.26 -29.61
C ALA A 90 9.33 5.36 -28.07
N PHE A 91 9.79 6.48 -27.52
CA PHE A 91 9.68 6.78 -26.09
C PHE A 91 8.21 6.82 -25.62
N LEU A 92 7.35 7.54 -26.34
CA LEU A 92 5.92 7.68 -26.01
C LEU A 92 5.22 6.32 -26.01
N GLU A 93 5.41 5.51 -27.05
CA GLU A 93 4.88 4.15 -27.14
C GLU A 93 5.40 3.26 -26.00
N ALA A 94 6.69 3.35 -25.67
CA ALA A 94 7.30 2.58 -24.59
C ALA A 94 6.79 2.98 -23.20
N ALA A 95 6.50 4.27 -22.98
CA ALA A 95 5.90 4.77 -21.75
C ALA A 95 4.44 4.28 -21.61
N HIS A 96 3.65 4.40 -22.67
CA HIS A 96 2.26 3.91 -22.72
C HIS A 96 2.18 2.40 -22.50
N ALA A 97 3.10 1.63 -23.09
CA ALA A 97 3.22 0.18 -22.88
C ALA A 97 3.53 -0.22 -21.43
N ARG A 98 3.93 0.73 -20.59
CA ARG A 98 4.18 0.56 -19.14
C ARG A 98 3.09 1.17 -18.26
N GLY A 99 2.04 1.73 -18.86
CA GLY A 99 0.99 2.46 -18.14
C GLY A 99 1.43 3.84 -17.64
N ILE A 100 2.48 4.41 -18.23
CA ILE A 100 2.99 5.75 -17.89
C ILE A 100 2.51 6.73 -18.97
N ARG A 101 1.78 7.76 -18.56
CA ARG A 101 1.38 8.87 -19.44
C ARG A 101 2.49 9.89 -19.61
N VAL A 102 2.49 10.63 -20.71
CA VAL A 102 3.51 11.65 -20.99
C VAL A 102 2.87 13.03 -21.06
N ILE A 103 3.39 13.95 -20.23
CA ILE A 103 3.04 15.35 -20.20
C ILE A 103 4.24 16.13 -20.75
N ILE A 104 4.02 17.03 -21.70
CA ILE A 104 5.09 17.88 -22.24
C ILE A 104 4.90 19.33 -21.81
N GLU A 105 5.99 20.08 -21.83
CA GLU A 105 5.97 21.53 -21.75
C GLU A 105 5.37 22.15 -23.02
N LEU A 106 4.53 23.17 -22.83
CA LEU A 106 4.08 24.04 -23.90
C LEU A 106 4.28 25.50 -23.48
N ILE A 107 5.34 26.10 -24.00
CA ILE A 107 5.65 27.51 -23.81
C ILE A 107 4.76 28.34 -24.73
N VAL A 108 3.67 28.82 -24.15
CA VAL A 108 2.62 29.56 -24.86
C VAL A 108 2.87 31.07 -24.86
N ASN A 109 3.54 31.62 -23.84
CA ASN A 109 3.69 33.07 -23.72
C ASN A 109 4.64 33.71 -24.75
N HIS A 110 5.75 33.05 -25.04
CA HIS A 110 6.86 33.65 -25.78
C HIS A 110 7.59 32.62 -26.65
N THR A 111 8.44 33.11 -27.56
CA THR A 111 9.32 32.27 -28.39
C THR A 111 10.76 32.75 -28.26
N SER A 112 11.75 32.00 -28.74
CA SER A 112 13.10 32.53 -28.96
C SER A 112 13.11 33.70 -29.96
N ASP A 113 14.00 34.66 -29.77
CA ASP A 113 14.34 35.68 -30.79
C ASP A 113 14.85 35.06 -32.11
N ARG A 114 15.24 33.77 -32.11
CA ARG A 114 15.63 33.02 -33.31
C ARG A 114 14.45 32.33 -34.00
N HIS A 115 13.27 32.31 -33.40
CA HIS A 115 12.09 31.68 -33.98
C HIS A 115 11.78 32.30 -35.36
N PRO A 116 11.43 31.50 -36.38
CA PRO A 116 11.10 32.02 -37.71
C PRO A 116 10.01 33.09 -37.70
N TRP A 117 9.09 33.04 -36.74
CA TRP A 117 8.06 34.07 -36.54
C TRP A 117 8.69 35.42 -36.18
N PHE A 118 9.53 35.49 -35.16
CA PHE A 118 10.20 36.74 -34.76
C PHE A 118 11.11 37.29 -35.86
N GLN A 119 11.84 36.40 -36.53
CA GLN A 119 12.73 36.77 -37.64
C GLN A 119 11.97 37.38 -38.83
N ARG A 120 10.73 36.97 -39.07
CA ARG A 120 9.83 37.63 -40.04
C ARG A 120 9.28 38.93 -39.46
N ALA A 121 8.76 38.91 -38.24
CA ALA A 121 8.15 40.07 -37.58
C ALA A 121 9.09 41.28 -37.53
N ARG A 122 10.34 41.10 -37.13
CA ARG A 122 11.33 42.19 -37.02
C ARG A 122 11.71 42.82 -38.37
N LYS A 123 11.52 42.09 -39.48
CA LYS A 123 11.79 42.56 -40.85
C LYS A 123 10.53 43.10 -41.54
N ALA A 124 9.35 42.81 -40.99
CA ALA A 124 8.08 43.19 -41.57
C ALA A 124 7.72 44.66 -41.22
N PRO A 125 7.03 45.39 -42.12
CA PRO A 125 6.57 46.75 -41.85
C PRO A 125 5.60 46.81 -40.64
N PRO A 126 5.56 47.93 -39.88
CA PRO A 126 4.54 48.14 -38.85
C PRO A 126 3.10 47.93 -39.37
N GLY A 127 2.26 47.23 -38.60
CA GLY A 127 0.86 46.92 -38.92
C GLY A 127 0.65 45.80 -39.95
N SER A 128 1.68 45.01 -40.25
CA SER A 128 1.56 43.80 -41.08
C SER A 128 1.23 42.57 -40.23
N PRO A 129 0.53 41.56 -40.78
CA PRO A 129 0.21 40.34 -40.04
C PRO A 129 1.44 39.64 -39.44
N GLU A 130 2.57 39.66 -40.15
CA GLU A 130 3.82 39.09 -39.66
C GLU A 130 4.43 39.91 -38.51
N ARG A 131 4.29 41.23 -38.53
CA ARG A 131 4.77 42.12 -37.46
C ARG A 131 3.97 41.88 -36.17
N ASP A 132 2.65 41.78 -36.32
CA ASP A 132 1.68 41.75 -35.23
C ASP A 132 1.61 40.38 -34.52
N PHE A 133 2.50 39.44 -34.86
CA PHE A 133 2.72 38.21 -34.10
C PHE A 133 3.37 38.45 -32.73
N TYR A 134 4.02 39.60 -32.55
CA TYR A 134 4.68 40.03 -31.31
C TYR A 134 4.20 41.41 -30.91
N VAL A 135 4.43 41.78 -29.64
CA VAL A 135 4.02 43.07 -29.09
C VAL A 135 5.12 44.11 -29.31
N TRP A 136 4.81 45.19 -30.04
CA TRP A 136 5.75 46.25 -30.41
C TRP A 136 5.34 47.62 -29.85
N SER A 137 6.33 48.49 -29.64
CA SER A 137 6.14 49.89 -29.27
C SER A 137 7.25 50.79 -29.82
N ASP A 138 6.94 52.04 -30.10
CA ASP A 138 7.94 53.05 -30.49
C ASP A 138 8.76 53.55 -29.29
N THR A 139 8.21 53.41 -28.07
CA THR A 139 8.87 53.80 -26.81
C THR A 139 8.77 52.69 -25.76
N PRO A 140 9.66 52.64 -24.75
CA PRO A 140 9.62 51.65 -23.69
C PRO A 140 8.67 52.03 -22.54
N ASP A 141 7.82 53.05 -22.72
CA ASP A 141 7.06 53.68 -21.61
C ASP A 141 5.68 53.03 -21.36
N LYS A 142 5.28 52.08 -22.21
CA LYS A 142 4.01 51.36 -22.06
C LYS A 142 4.08 50.35 -20.92
N TYR A 143 2.96 50.15 -20.24
CA TYR A 143 2.81 49.21 -19.12
C TYR A 143 3.81 49.48 -17.95
N PRO A 144 3.91 50.72 -17.44
CA PRO A 144 4.95 51.11 -16.48
C PRO A 144 4.83 50.43 -15.10
N ASP A 145 3.63 49.97 -14.74
CA ASP A 145 3.34 49.35 -13.43
C ASP A 145 3.59 47.83 -13.41
N VAL A 146 4.05 47.24 -14.53
CA VAL A 146 4.34 45.81 -14.62
C VAL A 146 5.70 45.51 -14.03
N ARG A 147 5.75 44.56 -13.09
CA ARG A 147 6.99 44.11 -12.47
C ARG A 147 7.92 43.41 -13.48
N ILE A 148 9.22 43.47 -13.21
CA ILE A 148 10.24 42.65 -13.90
C ILE A 148 10.38 41.34 -13.11
N ILE A 149 10.29 40.20 -13.79
CA ILE A 149 10.41 38.87 -13.17
C ILE A 149 11.89 38.56 -12.89
N PHE A 150 12.74 38.61 -13.91
CA PHE A 150 14.19 38.35 -13.79
C PHE A 150 14.99 39.63 -13.51
N GLN A 151 14.77 40.20 -12.33
CA GLN A 151 15.36 41.49 -11.90
C GLN A 151 16.89 41.48 -11.87
N ASP A 152 17.50 40.31 -11.68
CA ASP A 152 18.95 40.14 -11.65
C ASP A 152 19.59 40.26 -13.05
N TYR A 153 18.79 40.14 -14.13
CA TYR A 153 19.26 40.07 -15.52
C TYR A 153 18.66 41.12 -16.44
N GLU A 154 17.42 41.54 -16.22
CA GLU A 154 16.69 42.46 -17.10
C GLU A 154 16.39 43.78 -16.37
N THR A 155 16.62 44.90 -17.06
CA THR A 155 16.36 46.25 -16.51
C THR A 155 15.01 46.82 -16.94
N SER A 156 14.35 46.18 -17.92
CA SER A 156 13.07 46.59 -18.49
C SER A 156 12.40 45.37 -19.12
N ASN A 157 11.07 45.41 -19.25
CA ASN A 157 10.29 44.46 -20.04
C ASN A 157 10.22 44.85 -21.54
N TRP A 158 10.93 45.92 -21.94
CA TRP A 158 11.05 46.38 -23.32
C TRP A 158 12.51 46.36 -23.78
N ALA A 159 12.77 45.66 -24.88
CA ALA A 159 14.08 45.63 -25.53
C ALA A 159 14.04 46.29 -26.91
N TRP A 160 15.08 47.06 -27.26
CA TRP A 160 15.19 47.70 -28.56
C TRP A 160 15.69 46.73 -29.63
N ASP A 161 14.92 46.52 -30.70
CA ASP A 161 15.36 45.75 -31.85
C ASP A 161 15.94 46.67 -32.95
N PRO A 162 17.23 46.52 -33.31
CA PRO A 162 17.90 47.41 -34.25
C PRO A 162 17.45 47.24 -35.72
N VAL A 163 16.84 46.11 -36.07
CA VAL A 163 16.35 45.83 -37.43
C VAL A 163 14.96 46.43 -37.60
N ALA A 164 14.10 46.18 -36.61
CA ALA A 164 12.72 46.65 -36.56
C ALA A 164 12.62 48.14 -36.23
N LYS A 165 13.68 48.72 -35.64
CA LYS A 165 13.74 50.11 -35.12
C LYS A 165 12.58 50.43 -34.20
N ALA A 166 12.25 49.49 -33.32
CA ALA A 166 11.17 49.59 -32.35
C ALA A 166 11.52 48.73 -31.13
N TYR A 167 10.83 48.98 -30.02
CA TYR A 167 10.87 48.14 -28.85
C TYR A 167 9.92 46.95 -29.01
N TYR A 168 10.31 45.79 -28.49
CA TYR A 168 9.42 44.63 -28.34
C TYR A 168 9.32 44.23 -26.87
N TRP A 169 8.16 43.68 -26.52
CA TRP A 169 7.85 43.24 -25.16
C TRP A 169 8.45 41.87 -24.87
N HIS A 170 8.92 41.69 -23.63
CA HIS A 170 9.31 40.41 -23.06
C HIS A 170 9.07 40.41 -21.55
N ARG A 171 8.46 39.35 -21.01
CA ARG A 171 8.30 39.18 -19.55
C ARG A 171 9.48 38.53 -18.87
N PHE A 172 10.21 37.73 -19.65
CA PHE A 172 11.39 36.97 -19.23
C PHE A 172 12.63 37.64 -19.81
N TYR A 173 13.58 36.88 -20.35
CA TYR A 173 14.76 37.45 -20.96
C TYR A 173 14.44 38.19 -22.27
N SER A 174 15.26 39.17 -22.61
CA SER A 174 15.17 39.93 -23.86
C SER A 174 15.22 39.04 -25.11
N HIS A 175 15.79 37.83 -25.03
CA HIS A 175 15.77 36.87 -26.13
C HIS A 175 14.55 35.96 -26.18
N GLN A 176 13.54 36.24 -25.36
CA GLN A 176 12.24 35.58 -25.29
C GLN A 176 11.12 36.59 -25.61
N PRO A 177 11.03 37.10 -26.86
CA PRO A 177 9.96 38.01 -27.25
C PRO A 177 8.57 37.37 -27.07
N ASP A 178 7.67 38.11 -26.42
CA ASP A 178 6.31 37.69 -26.10
C ASP A 178 5.40 37.70 -27.34
N LEU A 179 4.60 36.65 -27.46
CA LEU A 179 3.59 36.51 -28.50
C LEU A 179 2.40 37.45 -28.23
N ASN A 180 1.82 37.99 -29.30
CA ASN A 180 0.70 38.91 -29.20
C ASN A 180 -0.65 38.18 -29.20
N TYR A 181 -1.20 37.89 -28.02
CA TYR A 181 -2.47 37.17 -27.88
C TYR A 181 -3.73 37.96 -28.27
N GLU A 182 -3.64 39.27 -28.50
CA GLU A 182 -4.74 40.03 -29.12
C GLU A 182 -4.93 39.65 -30.60
N ASN A 183 -3.91 39.06 -31.22
CA ASN A 183 -3.94 38.59 -32.59
C ASN A 183 -4.49 37.16 -32.67
N ILE A 184 -5.65 36.98 -33.32
CA ILE A 184 -6.27 35.66 -33.48
C ILE A 184 -5.36 34.66 -34.21
N ALA A 185 -4.51 35.12 -35.12
CA ALA A 185 -3.58 34.25 -35.85
C ALA A 185 -2.49 33.64 -34.95
N VAL A 186 -2.11 34.34 -33.87
CA VAL A 186 -1.21 33.80 -32.84
C VAL A 186 -1.93 32.71 -32.05
N GLN A 187 -3.17 32.95 -31.64
CA GLN A 187 -3.97 31.95 -30.93
C GLN A 187 -4.17 30.69 -31.79
N ASP A 188 -4.48 30.85 -33.07
CA ASP A 188 -4.65 29.74 -34.02
C ASP A 188 -3.36 28.95 -34.20
N ALA A 189 -2.21 29.63 -34.32
CA ALA A 189 -0.91 28.96 -34.42
C ALA A 189 -0.57 28.13 -33.16
N VAL A 190 -0.96 28.60 -31.97
CA VAL A 190 -0.78 27.83 -30.73
C VAL A 190 -1.69 26.61 -30.69
N LEU A 191 -2.94 26.72 -31.17
CA LEU A 191 -3.84 25.56 -31.30
C LEU A 191 -3.29 24.51 -32.28
N GLU A 192 -2.68 24.94 -33.39
CA GLU A 192 -2.02 24.02 -34.35
C GLU A 192 -0.84 23.26 -33.71
N ILE A 193 -0.06 23.92 -32.85
CA ILE A 193 1.02 23.27 -32.08
C ILE A 193 0.45 22.22 -31.13
N VAL A 194 -0.65 22.54 -30.45
CA VAL A 194 -1.36 21.61 -29.56
C VAL A 194 -1.83 20.38 -30.35
N ASP A 195 -2.45 20.60 -31.50
CA ASP A 195 -2.94 19.52 -32.38
C ASP A 195 -1.81 18.60 -32.80
N PHE A 196 -0.64 19.14 -33.16
CA PHE A 196 0.52 18.37 -33.56
C PHE A 196 0.94 17.34 -32.49
N TRP A 197 1.12 17.78 -31.24
CA TRP A 197 1.60 16.91 -30.17
C TRP A 197 0.52 15.97 -29.63
N VAL A 198 -0.70 16.48 -29.44
CA VAL A 198 -1.78 15.69 -28.86
C VAL A 198 -2.27 14.62 -29.85
N SER A 199 -2.28 14.91 -31.15
CA SER A 199 -2.57 13.90 -32.19
C SER A 199 -1.52 12.81 -32.28
N MET A 200 -0.27 13.10 -31.90
CA MET A 200 0.81 12.10 -31.81
C MET A 200 0.62 11.14 -30.63
N GLY A 201 -0.16 11.53 -29.62
CA GLY A 201 -0.49 10.69 -28.46
C GLY A 201 -0.04 11.25 -27.11
N VAL A 202 0.49 12.48 -27.06
CA VAL A 202 0.79 13.16 -25.79
C VAL A 202 -0.47 13.25 -24.94
N ASP A 203 -0.35 12.93 -23.65
CA ASP A 203 -1.48 12.81 -22.72
C ASP A 203 -1.84 14.12 -22.03
N GLY A 204 -0.87 15.02 -21.87
CA GLY A 204 -1.11 16.32 -21.27
C GLY A 204 -0.08 17.38 -21.62
N LEU A 205 -0.45 18.62 -21.38
CA LEU A 205 0.36 19.80 -21.67
C LEU A 205 0.48 20.65 -20.40
N ARG A 206 1.71 20.88 -19.94
CA ARG A 206 2.00 21.87 -18.92
C ARG A 206 2.17 23.22 -19.61
N LEU A 207 1.24 24.12 -19.38
CA LEU A 207 1.19 25.44 -19.97
C LEU A 207 2.08 26.37 -19.14
N ASP A 208 3.24 26.71 -19.68
CA ASP A 208 4.23 27.58 -19.05
C ASP A 208 3.81 29.05 -19.14
N ALA A 209 4.09 29.82 -18.08
CA ALA A 209 3.94 31.27 -18.06
C ALA A 209 2.53 31.78 -18.40
N VAL A 210 1.48 30.99 -18.13
CA VAL A 210 0.09 31.32 -18.52
C VAL A 210 -0.45 32.63 -17.95
N PRO A 211 -0.01 33.18 -16.80
CA PRO A 211 -0.54 34.45 -16.34
C PRO A 211 -0.27 35.65 -17.24
N TYR A 212 0.67 35.53 -18.17
CA TYR A 212 1.27 36.68 -18.83
C TYR A 212 0.86 36.88 -20.30
N LEU A 213 -0.04 36.03 -20.83
CA LEU A 213 -0.37 35.99 -22.27
C LEU A 213 -0.87 37.32 -22.85
N CYS A 214 -1.76 37.99 -22.15
CA CYS A 214 -2.33 39.27 -22.56
C CYS A 214 -1.73 40.44 -21.77
N VAL A 215 -1.52 41.57 -22.47
CA VAL A 215 -1.05 42.83 -21.88
C VAL A 215 -2.06 43.95 -22.11
N ALA A 216 -2.26 44.84 -21.14
CA ALA A 216 -3.21 45.94 -21.25
C ALA A 216 -2.77 47.17 -20.43
N GLU A 217 -3.00 48.37 -20.98
CA GLU A 217 -2.66 49.62 -20.30
C GLU A 217 -3.46 49.81 -19.00
N GLY A 218 -2.81 50.36 -17.98
CA GLY A 218 -3.42 50.58 -16.66
C GLY A 218 -3.65 49.31 -15.84
N THR A 219 -3.01 48.20 -16.21
CA THR A 219 -3.06 46.92 -15.47
C THR A 219 -1.65 46.45 -15.14
N ASN A 220 -1.53 45.46 -14.24
CA ASN A 220 -0.26 44.77 -13.97
C ASN A 220 0.09 43.72 -15.05
N CYS A 221 -0.72 43.56 -16.10
CA CYS A 221 -0.54 42.59 -17.19
C CYS A 221 -0.37 41.13 -16.70
N GLU A 222 -1.05 40.76 -15.61
CA GLU A 222 -1.16 39.39 -15.11
C GLU A 222 -2.64 39.01 -14.96
N ASN A 223 -2.99 37.74 -15.16
CA ASN A 223 -4.33 37.20 -14.91
C ASN A 223 -5.46 37.93 -15.68
N LEU A 224 -5.15 38.53 -16.84
CA LEU A 224 -6.11 39.36 -17.57
C LEU A 224 -7.27 38.51 -18.16
N PRO A 225 -8.49 39.07 -18.30
CA PRO A 225 -9.61 38.35 -18.90
C PRO A 225 -9.34 37.77 -20.29
N GLY A 226 -8.49 38.43 -21.09
CA GLY A 226 -8.08 37.92 -22.41
C GLY A 226 -7.28 36.61 -22.33
N THR A 227 -6.42 36.48 -21.31
CA THR A 227 -5.69 35.25 -21.00
C THR A 227 -6.66 34.11 -20.70
N HIS A 228 -7.60 34.32 -19.78
CA HIS A 228 -8.61 33.31 -19.43
C HIS A 228 -9.51 32.95 -20.62
N ALA A 229 -9.89 33.93 -21.45
CA ALA A 229 -10.68 33.68 -22.65
C ALA A 229 -9.95 32.76 -23.65
N PHE A 230 -8.63 32.94 -23.83
CA PHE A 230 -7.83 32.03 -24.65
C PHE A 230 -7.74 30.63 -24.01
N LEU A 231 -7.54 30.51 -22.69
CA LEU A 231 -7.48 29.22 -22.02
C LEU A 231 -8.80 28.44 -22.13
N LYS A 232 -9.96 29.11 -22.04
CA LYS A 232 -11.27 28.50 -22.31
C LYS A 232 -11.38 27.99 -23.73
N ARG A 233 -10.90 28.78 -24.69
CA ARG A 233 -10.87 28.38 -26.11
C ARG A 233 -9.98 27.16 -26.33
N LEU A 234 -8.79 27.14 -25.74
CA LEU A 234 -7.85 26.02 -25.79
C LEU A 234 -8.46 24.76 -25.17
N ARG A 235 -9.07 24.88 -23.98
CA ARG A 235 -9.74 23.77 -23.31
C ARG A 235 -10.89 23.21 -24.15
N SER A 236 -11.77 24.07 -24.65
CA SER A 236 -12.89 23.65 -25.50
C SER A 236 -12.40 22.94 -26.78
N HIS A 237 -11.30 23.41 -27.37
CA HIS A 237 -10.68 22.77 -28.53
C HIS A 237 -10.14 21.37 -28.21
N ILE A 238 -9.47 21.20 -27.07
CA ILE A 238 -8.96 19.90 -26.63
C ILE A 238 -10.12 18.94 -26.31
N ASP A 239 -11.10 19.36 -25.52
CA ASP A 239 -12.22 18.50 -25.12
C ASP A 239 -13.05 18.03 -26.32
N ALA A 240 -13.17 18.87 -27.37
CA ALA A 240 -13.90 18.52 -28.58
C ALA A 240 -13.18 17.51 -29.49
N ASN A 241 -11.84 17.53 -29.51
CA ASN A 241 -11.04 16.81 -30.50
C ASN A 241 -10.23 15.65 -29.90
N PHE A 242 -9.88 15.70 -28.61
CA PHE A 242 -8.93 14.78 -27.97
C PHE A 242 -9.41 14.38 -26.56
N PRO A 243 -10.17 13.29 -26.42
CA PRO A 243 -10.64 12.85 -25.11
C PRO A 243 -9.49 12.43 -24.19
N ASN A 244 -9.71 12.55 -22.88
CA ASN A 244 -8.81 12.13 -21.81
C ASN A 244 -7.43 12.80 -21.84
N ARG A 245 -7.35 14.04 -22.34
CA ARG A 245 -6.15 14.87 -22.30
C ARG A 245 -6.21 15.85 -21.14
N MET A 246 -5.05 16.29 -20.68
CA MET A 246 -4.93 17.12 -19.48
C MET A 246 -4.17 18.42 -19.78
N LEU A 247 -4.64 19.52 -19.21
CA LEU A 247 -3.96 20.83 -19.22
C LEU A 247 -3.55 21.19 -17.79
N LEU A 248 -2.27 21.42 -17.58
CA LEU A 248 -1.68 21.81 -16.30
C LEU A 248 -1.16 23.24 -16.40
N ALA A 249 -1.80 24.19 -15.73
CA ALA A 249 -1.32 25.56 -15.65
C ALA A 249 -0.11 25.68 -14.72
N GLU A 250 0.86 26.47 -15.13
CA GLU A 250 1.82 27.10 -14.23
C GLU A 250 1.37 28.54 -13.94
N ALA A 251 0.52 28.72 -12.93
CA ALA A 251 0.15 30.04 -12.42
C ALA A 251 0.65 30.22 -10.98
N ASN A 252 1.89 30.70 -10.83
CA ASN A 252 2.45 31.10 -9.55
C ASN A 252 1.84 32.42 -9.09
N GLN A 253 0.64 32.35 -8.50
CA GLN A 253 -0.18 33.48 -8.07
C GLN A 253 -0.71 33.25 -6.64
N TRP A 254 -1.35 34.25 -6.04
CA TRP A 254 -2.07 34.09 -4.77
C TRP A 254 -3.24 33.09 -4.91
N PRO A 255 -3.72 32.47 -3.81
CA PRO A 255 -4.69 31.37 -3.89
C PRO A 255 -5.93 31.65 -4.73
N GLU A 256 -6.51 32.84 -4.64
CA GLU A 256 -7.71 33.24 -5.35
C GLU A 256 -7.47 33.33 -6.86
N ASP A 257 -6.36 33.97 -7.24
CA ASP A 257 -5.95 34.13 -8.64
C ASP A 257 -5.52 32.79 -9.25
N ALA A 258 -4.79 31.96 -8.50
CA ALA A 258 -4.41 30.62 -8.93
C ALA A 258 -5.64 29.72 -9.15
N ALA A 259 -6.67 29.82 -8.31
CA ALA A 259 -7.91 29.07 -8.48
C ALA A 259 -8.73 29.53 -9.70
N ALA A 260 -8.59 30.79 -10.13
CA ALA A 260 -9.30 31.31 -11.30
C ALA A 260 -8.95 30.57 -12.61
N TYR A 261 -7.76 29.97 -12.71
CA TYR A 261 -7.30 29.18 -13.87
C TYR A 261 -8.06 27.87 -14.11
N TYR A 262 -8.95 27.48 -13.19
CA TYR A 262 -9.88 26.39 -13.41
C TYR A 262 -11.14 26.84 -14.17
N GLY A 263 -11.43 28.15 -14.22
CA GLY A 263 -12.70 28.68 -14.69
C GLY A 263 -13.88 28.05 -13.95
N GLU A 264 -14.92 27.70 -14.67
CA GLU A 264 -16.06 26.91 -14.15
C GLU A 264 -15.86 25.41 -14.41
N GLY A 265 -14.61 24.97 -14.49
CA GLY A 265 -14.21 23.64 -14.96
C GLY A 265 -13.93 23.59 -16.46
N ASP A 266 -13.86 24.76 -17.11
CA ASP A 266 -13.78 24.99 -18.56
C ASP A 266 -12.46 25.65 -19.02
N GLU A 267 -11.46 25.76 -18.14
CA GLU A 267 -10.11 26.23 -18.45
C GLU A 267 -9.08 25.10 -18.26
N CYS A 268 -8.17 25.19 -17.30
CA CYS A 268 -7.19 24.14 -17.05
C CYS A 268 -7.78 23.01 -16.20
N HIS A 269 -7.30 21.78 -16.44
CA HIS A 269 -7.67 20.62 -15.64
C HIS A 269 -6.94 20.63 -14.29
N MET A 270 -5.70 21.11 -14.32
CA MET A 270 -4.82 21.19 -13.18
C MET A 270 -4.13 22.55 -13.11
N ASN A 271 -3.79 22.97 -11.91
CA ASN A 271 -2.86 24.06 -11.65
C ASN A 271 -1.93 23.66 -10.51
N PHE A 272 -0.69 24.15 -10.50
CA PHE A 272 0.23 23.94 -9.39
C PHE A 272 -0.25 24.69 -8.14
N HIS A 273 -0.18 24.03 -6.98
CA HIS A 273 -0.51 24.66 -5.71
C HIS A 273 0.68 25.46 -5.14
N PHE A 274 1.18 26.43 -5.91
CA PHE A 274 2.27 27.32 -5.51
C PHE A 274 2.07 27.97 -4.14
N PRO A 275 0.87 28.45 -3.75
CA PRO A 275 0.68 29.07 -2.44
C PRO A 275 1.04 28.15 -1.25
N LEU A 276 0.76 26.84 -1.38
CA LEU A 276 0.95 25.86 -0.31
C LEU A 276 2.42 25.49 -0.12
N MET A 277 3.19 25.40 -1.22
CA MET A 277 4.56 24.88 -1.20
C MET A 277 5.47 25.62 -0.20
N PRO A 278 5.60 26.96 -0.21
CA PRO A 278 6.45 27.67 0.76
C PRO A 278 5.98 27.49 2.20
N ARG A 279 4.67 27.37 2.42
CA ARG A 279 4.07 27.23 3.76
C ARG A 279 4.37 25.87 4.38
N LEU A 280 4.57 24.82 3.59
CA LEU A 280 5.06 23.52 4.10
C LEU A 280 6.44 23.66 4.75
N PHE A 281 7.37 24.36 4.08
CA PHE A 281 8.72 24.61 4.61
C PHE A 281 8.69 25.54 5.83
N MET A 282 7.89 26.62 5.78
CA MET A 282 7.72 27.51 6.93
C MET A 282 7.18 26.76 8.15
N ALA A 283 6.10 26.01 7.98
CA ALA A 283 5.44 25.26 9.06
C ALA A 283 6.38 24.25 9.73
N LEU A 284 7.20 23.56 8.94
CA LEU A 284 8.22 22.64 9.46
C LEU A 284 9.23 23.38 10.35
N ARG A 285 9.76 24.53 9.91
CA ARG A 285 10.80 25.26 10.67
C ARG A 285 10.25 26.05 11.84
N MET A 286 9.03 26.54 11.74
CA MET A 286 8.31 27.19 12.83
C MET A 286 7.84 26.16 13.87
N GLU A 287 7.77 24.87 13.51
CA GLU A 287 7.07 23.84 14.26
C GLU A 287 5.61 24.24 14.57
N ASP A 288 4.93 24.82 13.59
CA ASP A 288 3.55 25.32 13.71
C ASP A 288 2.78 24.96 12.45
N SER A 289 1.63 24.30 12.58
CA SER A 289 0.76 23.90 11.48
C SER A 289 -0.01 25.06 10.86
N PHE A 290 -0.02 26.22 11.51
CA PHE A 290 -0.78 27.39 11.09
C PHE A 290 -0.51 27.87 9.66
N PRO A 291 0.74 28.01 9.17
CA PRO A 291 0.96 28.45 7.79
C PRO A 291 0.29 27.54 6.77
N ILE A 292 0.28 26.22 7.00
CA ILE A 292 -0.42 25.26 6.14
C ILE A 292 -1.93 25.39 6.28
N ALA A 293 -2.43 25.43 7.52
CA ALA A 293 -3.86 25.52 7.80
C ALA A 293 -4.49 26.80 7.22
N ASP A 294 -3.80 27.93 7.37
CA ASP A 294 -4.25 29.25 6.95
C ASP A 294 -4.31 29.35 5.42
N ILE A 295 -3.25 28.92 4.71
CA ILE A 295 -3.25 28.98 3.25
C ILE A 295 -4.26 28.04 2.61
N LEU A 296 -4.46 26.83 3.17
CA LEU A 296 -5.49 25.90 2.71
C LEU A 296 -6.90 26.44 2.93
N LYS A 297 -7.11 27.21 4.00
CA LYS A 297 -8.40 27.85 4.28
C LYS A 297 -8.69 29.04 3.36
N GLN A 298 -7.65 29.78 2.95
CA GLN A 298 -7.76 30.88 1.99
C GLN A 298 -7.93 30.36 0.55
N THR A 299 -7.48 29.14 0.26
CA THR A 299 -7.60 28.54 -1.08
C THR A 299 -9.06 28.25 -1.42
N PRO A 300 -9.64 28.87 -2.48
CA PRO A 300 -11.03 28.62 -2.85
C PRO A 300 -11.28 27.16 -3.26
N PRO A 301 -12.54 26.68 -3.13
CA PRO A 301 -12.91 25.40 -3.70
C PRO A 301 -12.78 25.43 -5.23
N ILE A 302 -12.42 24.29 -5.81
CA ILE A 302 -12.21 24.13 -7.25
C ILE A 302 -13.32 23.25 -7.85
N PRO A 303 -13.59 23.34 -9.17
CA PRO A 303 -14.56 22.48 -9.84
C PRO A 303 -14.27 20.98 -9.69
N ASP A 304 -15.31 20.14 -9.65
CA ASP A 304 -15.21 18.70 -9.40
C ASP A 304 -14.40 17.93 -10.46
N ASN A 305 -14.27 18.47 -11.68
CA ASN A 305 -13.45 17.91 -12.75
C ASN A 305 -12.00 18.40 -12.74
N CYS A 306 -11.62 19.29 -11.82
CA CYS A 306 -10.28 19.89 -11.72
C CYS A 306 -9.47 19.36 -10.53
N GLN A 307 -8.15 19.61 -10.51
CA GLN A 307 -7.26 19.07 -9.48
C GLN A 307 -5.99 19.91 -9.26
N TRP A 308 -5.62 20.14 -8.00
CA TRP A 308 -4.31 20.72 -7.68
C TRP A 308 -3.15 19.76 -7.97
N ALA A 309 -2.06 20.27 -8.55
CA ALA A 309 -0.77 19.60 -8.61
C ALA A 309 0.08 20.05 -7.39
N LEU A 310 0.43 19.09 -6.52
CA LEU A 310 1.21 19.34 -5.31
C LEU A 310 2.68 19.01 -5.57
N PHE A 311 3.60 19.83 -5.09
CA PHE A 311 5.03 19.59 -5.25
C PHE A 311 5.81 20.18 -4.07
N LEU A 312 7.02 19.67 -3.85
CA LEU A 312 7.94 20.23 -2.85
C LEU A 312 9.03 21.08 -3.50
N ARG A 313 9.58 20.61 -4.62
CA ARG A 313 10.59 21.26 -5.44
C ARG A 313 10.37 20.90 -6.91
N ASN A 314 11.04 21.63 -7.79
CA ASN A 314 10.98 21.52 -9.25
C ASN A 314 12.35 21.93 -9.84
N HIS A 315 12.42 22.05 -11.17
CA HIS A 315 13.62 22.50 -11.90
C HIS A 315 14.02 23.97 -11.69
N ASP A 316 13.17 24.79 -11.08
CA ASP A 316 13.45 26.19 -10.74
C ASP A 316 13.90 26.35 -9.28
N GLU A 317 14.13 27.59 -8.85
CA GLU A 317 14.28 27.91 -7.45
C GLU A 317 12.98 27.68 -6.65
N LEU A 318 13.11 27.57 -5.33
CA LEU A 318 11.97 27.67 -4.44
C LEU A 318 11.50 29.14 -4.49
N THR A 319 10.49 29.40 -5.32
CA THR A 319 9.94 30.74 -5.52
C THR A 319 9.31 31.27 -4.24
N LEU A 320 9.62 32.53 -3.94
CA LEU A 320 9.07 33.34 -2.84
C LEU A 320 8.45 34.62 -3.41
N GLU A 321 7.95 34.59 -4.65
CA GLU A 321 7.25 35.73 -5.23
C GLU A 321 5.92 35.97 -4.52
N MET A 322 5.10 34.92 -4.40
CA MET A 322 3.74 34.97 -3.84
C MET A 322 3.72 34.65 -2.33
N VAL A 323 4.58 35.35 -1.59
CA VAL A 323 4.61 35.37 -0.13
C VAL A 323 4.71 36.81 0.38
N SER A 324 4.38 37.05 1.65
CA SER A 324 4.60 38.36 2.25
C SER A 324 6.10 38.68 2.37
N ASP A 325 6.46 39.96 2.44
CA ASP A 325 7.87 40.36 2.61
C ASP A 325 8.49 39.77 3.90
N GLU A 326 7.71 39.69 4.98
CA GLU A 326 8.15 39.09 6.25
C GLU A 326 8.40 37.58 6.12
N ASP A 327 7.52 36.87 5.41
CA ASP A 327 7.67 35.45 5.13
C ASP A 327 8.91 35.18 4.26
N ARG A 328 9.13 36.03 3.24
CA ARG A 328 10.31 35.95 2.36
C ARG A 328 11.60 36.11 3.15
N ASP A 329 11.66 37.14 3.99
CA ASP A 329 12.82 37.39 4.87
C ASP A 329 13.04 36.27 5.88
N TYR A 330 11.97 35.65 6.39
CA TYR A 330 12.06 34.46 7.23
C TYR A 330 12.66 33.29 6.44
N MET A 331 12.14 33.00 5.25
CA MET A 331 12.60 31.90 4.41
C MET A 331 14.07 32.05 4.03
N TYR A 332 14.52 33.25 3.66
CA TYR A 332 15.94 33.50 3.39
C TYR A 332 16.83 33.26 4.60
N ARG A 333 16.44 33.73 5.79
CA ARG A 333 17.23 33.54 7.02
C ARG A 333 17.39 32.07 7.39
N VAL A 334 16.36 31.27 7.12
CA VAL A 334 16.31 29.87 7.56
C VAL A 334 16.90 28.90 6.55
N TYR A 335 16.62 29.10 5.26
CA TYR A 335 16.94 28.15 4.19
C TYR A 335 18.04 28.61 3.22
N ALA A 336 18.38 29.91 3.21
CA ALA A 336 19.41 30.50 2.35
C ALA A 336 20.39 31.36 3.18
N GLN A 337 21.08 30.69 4.13
CA GLN A 337 22.14 31.31 4.92
C GLN A 337 23.33 31.73 4.05
N ASP A 338 23.66 30.91 3.05
CA ASP A 338 24.55 31.30 1.96
C ASP A 338 23.79 32.24 1.00
N ALA A 339 24.35 33.42 0.76
CA ALA A 339 23.77 34.40 -0.16
C ALA A 339 23.77 33.90 -1.60
N ASP A 340 24.75 33.05 -1.98
CA ASP A 340 24.80 32.46 -3.32
C ASP A 340 23.67 31.45 -3.55
N ALA A 341 22.96 31.00 -2.51
CA ALA A 341 21.77 30.16 -2.68
C ALA A 341 20.51 30.95 -3.05
N ARG A 342 20.55 32.29 -3.05
CA ARG A 342 19.44 33.17 -3.44
C ARG A 342 19.54 33.49 -4.93
N LEU A 343 18.39 33.58 -5.59
CA LEU A 343 18.28 33.93 -7.00
C LEU A 343 16.91 34.55 -7.25
N ASN A 344 16.84 35.69 -7.95
CA ASN A 344 15.60 36.45 -8.12
C ASN A 344 14.90 36.65 -6.75
N LEU A 345 13.63 36.26 -6.65
CA LEU A 345 12.87 36.20 -5.40
C LEU A 345 12.69 34.76 -4.91
N GLY A 346 13.76 33.95 -4.86
CA GLY A 346 13.68 32.56 -4.41
C GLY A 346 15.01 31.93 -3.97
N ILE A 347 14.97 30.62 -3.71
CA ILE A 347 16.09 29.82 -3.16
C ILE A 347 16.43 28.64 -4.10
N ARG A 348 17.59 28.68 -4.75
CA ARG A 348 18.01 27.70 -5.77
C ARG A 348 18.67 26.44 -5.18
N ARG A 349 17.94 25.74 -4.33
CA ARG A 349 18.38 24.50 -3.67
C ARG A 349 17.43 23.33 -3.90
N ARG A 350 17.94 22.10 -3.82
CA ARG A 350 17.17 20.85 -3.84
C ARG A 350 16.53 20.54 -2.49
N LEU A 351 15.61 19.57 -2.48
CA LEU A 351 14.86 19.19 -1.29
C LEU A 351 15.75 18.70 -0.13
N ALA A 352 16.63 17.72 -0.38
CA ALA A 352 17.48 17.18 0.68
C ALA A 352 18.43 18.24 1.29
N PRO A 353 19.10 19.09 0.48
CA PRO A 353 19.88 20.23 0.99
C PRO A 353 19.07 21.28 1.77
N LEU A 354 17.84 21.60 1.35
CA LEU A 354 16.94 22.50 2.10
C LEU A 354 16.60 21.93 3.50
N LEU A 355 16.44 20.62 3.60
CA LEU A 355 16.10 19.94 4.85
C LEU A 355 17.35 19.50 5.66
N GLY A 356 18.54 19.95 5.26
CA GLY A 356 19.80 19.60 5.93
C GLY A 356 20.07 18.10 5.95
N ASN A 357 19.64 17.40 4.90
CA ASN A 357 19.72 15.94 4.75
C ASN A 357 19.08 15.13 5.90
N ASP A 358 18.19 15.75 6.68
CA ASP A 358 17.45 15.06 7.73
C ASP A 358 16.40 14.15 7.09
N ARG A 359 16.70 12.86 7.10
CA ARG A 359 15.83 11.83 6.55
C ARG A 359 14.40 11.89 7.09
N ARG A 360 14.20 12.19 8.38
CA ARG A 360 12.85 12.25 8.95
C ARG A 360 12.06 13.44 8.42
N GLN A 361 12.72 14.58 8.19
CA GLN A 361 12.07 15.74 7.56
C GLN A 361 11.72 15.43 6.09
N ILE A 362 12.62 14.77 5.35
CA ILE A 362 12.33 14.35 3.97
C ILE A 362 11.12 13.41 3.93
N GLU A 363 11.06 12.45 4.85
CA GLU A 363 9.92 11.52 4.96
C GLU A 363 8.62 12.23 5.35
N LEU A 364 8.66 13.13 6.33
CA LEU A 364 7.50 13.93 6.74
C LEU A 364 6.95 14.78 5.59
N MET A 365 7.82 15.51 4.89
CA MET A 365 7.42 16.40 3.80
C MET A 365 6.82 15.61 2.63
N ASN A 366 7.40 14.46 2.29
CA ASN A 366 6.81 13.57 1.29
C ASN A 366 5.51 12.90 1.77
N GLY A 367 5.42 12.57 3.06
CA GLY A 367 4.18 12.09 3.69
C GLY A 367 3.05 13.11 3.58
N LEU A 368 3.34 14.40 3.78
CA LEU A 368 2.36 15.48 3.56
C LEU A 368 2.04 15.65 2.08
N LEU A 369 3.05 15.71 1.19
CA LEU A 369 2.88 15.81 -0.26
C LEU A 369 1.92 14.74 -0.80
N LEU A 370 2.06 13.50 -0.31
CA LEU A 370 1.31 12.34 -0.79
C LEU A 370 -0.06 12.16 -0.14
N SER A 371 -0.39 12.97 0.88
CA SER A 371 -1.66 12.86 1.63
C SER A 371 -2.56 14.09 1.60
N LEU A 372 -2.02 15.28 1.29
CA LEU A 372 -2.78 16.51 1.05
C LEU A 372 -3.65 16.42 -0.22
N PRO A 373 -4.68 17.26 -0.38
CA PRO A 373 -5.63 17.16 -1.49
C PRO A 373 -5.00 17.59 -2.82
N GLY A 374 -4.69 16.62 -3.66
CA GLY A 374 -4.18 16.85 -5.00
C GLY A 374 -3.36 15.68 -5.54
N THR A 375 -2.73 15.94 -6.69
CA THR A 375 -1.88 15.00 -7.40
C THR A 375 -0.41 15.36 -7.15
N PRO A 376 0.39 14.45 -6.57
CA PRO A 376 1.79 14.74 -6.25
C PRO A 376 2.66 14.76 -7.51
N VAL A 377 3.60 15.69 -7.54
CA VAL A 377 4.66 15.86 -8.53
C VAL A 377 6.00 15.69 -7.81
N LEU A 378 6.78 14.70 -8.24
CA LEU A 378 8.12 14.43 -7.73
C LEU A 378 9.17 14.96 -8.70
N TYR A 379 10.18 15.64 -8.19
CA TYR A 379 11.32 16.10 -9.00
C TYR A 379 12.41 15.03 -9.07
N TYR A 380 12.94 14.76 -10.26
CA TYR A 380 13.87 13.63 -10.45
C TYR A 380 15.06 13.68 -9.52
N GLY A 381 15.37 12.58 -8.83
CA GLY A 381 16.48 12.47 -7.90
C GLY A 381 16.15 12.78 -6.44
N ASP A 382 15.01 13.41 -6.16
CA ASP A 382 14.59 13.66 -4.78
C ASP A 382 14.20 12.35 -4.06
N GLU A 383 13.78 11.32 -4.79
CA GLU A 383 13.50 9.97 -4.27
C GLU A 383 14.75 9.21 -3.79
N ILE A 384 15.94 9.66 -4.20
CA ILE A 384 17.23 9.19 -3.68
C ILE A 384 17.90 10.24 -2.79
N GLY A 385 17.37 11.46 -2.71
CA GLY A 385 17.94 12.54 -1.89
C GLY A 385 19.15 13.20 -2.55
N MET A 386 19.09 13.44 -3.86
CA MET A 386 20.13 14.19 -4.57
C MET A 386 20.38 15.58 -3.97
N GLY A 387 21.64 15.96 -3.96
CA GLY A 387 22.09 17.30 -3.59
C GLY A 387 22.03 18.30 -4.76
N ASP A 388 22.49 19.52 -4.50
CA ASP A 388 22.61 20.59 -5.47
C ASP A 388 24.05 21.09 -5.61
N ASN A 389 24.30 21.92 -6.63
CA ASN A 389 25.52 22.69 -6.77
C ASN A 389 25.19 24.15 -7.10
N ILE A 390 25.04 24.97 -6.06
CA ILE A 390 24.62 26.39 -6.17
C ILE A 390 25.59 27.28 -6.97
N TYR A 391 26.80 26.80 -7.31
CA TYR A 391 27.82 27.54 -8.03
C TYR A 391 27.74 27.39 -9.57
N LEU A 392 26.82 26.59 -10.10
CA LEU A 392 26.68 26.34 -11.56
C LEU A 392 25.99 27.47 -12.35
N GLY A 393 25.65 28.58 -11.69
CA GLY A 393 24.99 29.72 -12.30
C GLY A 393 23.50 29.47 -12.57
N ASP A 394 22.71 30.56 -12.53
CA ASP A 394 21.24 30.51 -12.64
C ASP A 394 20.64 29.37 -11.78
N ARG A 395 19.77 28.53 -12.36
CA ARG A 395 19.07 27.39 -11.72
C ARG A 395 19.74 26.04 -12.01
N ASN A 396 20.88 26.03 -12.71
CA ASN A 396 21.57 24.80 -13.12
C ASN A 396 21.99 23.90 -11.93
N GLY A 397 22.15 24.50 -10.75
CA GLY A 397 22.53 23.78 -9.54
C GLY A 397 21.59 22.66 -9.12
N VAL A 398 20.31 22.73 -9.50
CA VAL A 398 19.32 21.67 -9.23
C VAL A 398 19.08 20.75 -10.43
N ARG A 399 19.72 21.01 -11.58
CA ARG A 399 19.50 20.33 -12.88
C ARG A 399 20.65 19.39 -13.28
N THR A 400 21.50 19.01 -12.33
CA THR A 400 22.68 18.14 -12.54
C THR A 400 22.29 16.70 -12.94
N PRO A 401 23.21 15.93 -13.55
CA PRO A 401 22.90 14.59 -14.03
C PRO A 401 22.35 13.66 -12.93
N MET A 402 21.34 12.85 -13.28
CA MET A 402 20.77 11.82 -12.38
C MET A 402 21.85 10.82 -11.92
N GLN A 403 21.82 10.44 -10.64
CA GLN A 403 22.85 9.59 -10.03
C GLN A 403 22.45 8.11 -10.04
N TRP A 404 22.77 7.38 -11.12
CA TRP A 404 22.38 5.98 -11.31
C TRP A 404 23.24 4.97 -10.54
N SER A 405 24.55 5.18 -10.47
CA SER A 405 25.51 4.25 -9.84
C SER A 405 26.74 4.99 -9.31
N ALA A 406 27.64 4.27 -8.64
CA ALA A 406 28.94 4.79 -8.22
C ALA A 406 29.99 4.84 -9.35
N ASP A 407 29.63 4.42 -10.57
CA ASP A 407 30.53 4.46 -11.72
C ASP A 407 30.80 5.90 -12.19
N ARG A 408 31.70 6.01 -13.18
CA ARG A 408 32.03 7.27 -13.86
C ARG A 408 30.77 8.08 -14.20
N ASN A 409 30.82 9.39 -13.92
CA ASN A 409 29.72 10.33 -14.14
C ASN A 409 28.40 9.87 -13.49
N ALA A 410 28.47 9.22 -12.33
CA ALA A 410 27.31 8.64 -11.63
C ALA A 410 26.53 7.59 -12.46
N GLY A 411 27.14 6.98 -13.48
CA GLY A 411 26.45 6.09 -14.43
C GLY A 411 25.46 6.78 -15.37
N PHE A 412 25.44 8.12 -15.42
CA PHE A 412 24.63 8.90 -16.36
C PHE A 412 25.16 8.80 -17.79
N SER A 413 26.49 8.85 -17.96
CA SER A 413 27.18 8.80 -19.26
C SER A 413 28.55 8.15 -19.11
N ARG A 414 29.07 7.51 -20.17
CA ARG A 414 30.44 6.97 -20.19
C ARG A 414 31.48 7.94 -20.75
N THR A 415 31.04 9.10 -21.22
CA THR A 415 31.89 10.11 -21.85
C THR A 415 32.96 10.68 -20.92
N ASN A 416 33.83 11.53 -21.47
CA ASN A 416 34.78 12.30 -20.66
C ASN A 416 34.01 13.24 -19.70
N PRO A 417 34.25 13.25 -18.37
CA PRO A 417 33.54 14.12 -17.43
C PRO A 417 33.51 15.60 -17.83
N HIS A 418 34.54 16.09 -18.53
CA HIS A 418 34.59 17.47 -19.02
C HIS A 418 33.66 17.76 -20.22
N ARG A 419 33.07 16.72 -20.83
CA ARG A 419 32.09 16.82 -21.91
C ARG A 419 30.65 16.76 -21.42
N LEU A 420 30.40 16.47 -20.14
CA LEU A 420 29.06 16.51 -19.59
C LEU A 420 28.48 17.93 -19.74
N TYR A 421 27.20 18.03 -20.07
CA TYR A 421 26.52 19.33 -20.13
C TYR A 421 26.55 20.07 -18.78
N LEU A 422 26.47 19.32 -17.66
CA LEU A 422 26.73 19.77 -16.30
C LEU A 422 27.48 18.69 -15.52
N PRO A 423 28.32 19.07 -14.53
CA PRO A 423 29.04 18.10 -13.72
C PRO A 423 28.09 17.32 -12.80
N ALA A 424 28.44 16.06 -12.52
CA ALA A 424 27.82 15.29 -11.44
C ALA A 424 28.14 15.92 -10.07
N ILE A 425 27.29 15.66 -9.07
CA ILE A 425 27.53 16.17 -7.71
C ILE A 425 28.67 15.39 -7.06
N VAL A 426 29.70 16.13 -6.65
CA VAL A 426 30.90 15.61 -5.97
C VAL A 426 31.09 16.22 -4.58
N ASP A 427 30.10 16.95 -4.08
CA ASP A 427 30.07 17.36 -2.67
C ASP A 427 30.03 16.12 -1.78
N SER A 428 30.74 16.13 -0.65
CA SER A 428 30.90 14.95 0.19
C SER A 428 29.59 14.40 0.79
N GLU A 429 28.61 15.24 1.06
CA GLU A 429 27.34 14.84 1.67
C GLU A 429 26.39 14.19 0.65
N TYR A 430 26.51 14.60 -0.62
CA TYR A 430 25.61 14.19 -1.71
C TYR A 430 26.33 13.47 -2.86
N HIS A 431 27.59 13.09 -2.65
CA HIS A 431 28.45 12.48 -3.67
C HIS A 431 27.75 11.27 -4.31
N TYR A 432 27.80 11.15 -5.63
CA TYR A 432 27.14 10.04 -6.34
C TYR A 432 27.64 8.64 -5.95
N GLU A 433 28.80 8.54 -5.28
CA GLU A 433 29.29 7.25 -4.76
C GLU A 433 28.49 6.79 -3.52
N ALA A 434 27.92 7.74 -2.77
CA ALA A 434 27.07 7.49 -1.61
C ALA A 434 25.57 7.57 -1.96
N VAL A 435 25.19 8.54 -2.79
CA VAL A 435 23.80 8.78 -3.20
C VAL A 435 23.62 8.34 -4.64
N ASN A 436 23.21 7.10 -4.87
CA ASN A 436 22.86 6.63 -6.22
C ASN A 436 21.77 5.55 -6.20
N VAL A 437 21.11 5.38 -7.34
CA VAL A 437 20.02 4.41 -7.52
C VAL A 437 20.49 2.98 -7.26
N GLU A 438 21.62 2.54 -7.79
CA GLU A 438 22.13 1.17 -7.61
C GLU A 438 22.31 0.80 -6.12
N ALA A 439 23.03 1.63 -5.37
CA ALA A 439 23.27 1.44 -3.94
C ALA A 439 21.96 1.47 -3.14
N GLN A 440 21.03 2.38 -3.48
CA GLN A 440 19.76 2.47 -2.79
C GLN A 440 18.79 1.34 -3.16
N ARG A 441 18.83 0.79 -4.37
CA ARG A 441 18.04 -0.40 -4.74
C ARG A 441 18.57 -1.66 -4.04
N ALA A 442 19.88 -1.75 -3.80
CA ALA A 442 20.48 -2.85 -3.05
C ALA A 442 20.15 -2.81 -1.54
N ASN A 443 19.88 -1.62 -0.97
CA ASN A 443 19.54 -1.45 0.43
C ASN A 443 18.02 -1.26 0.64
N THR A 444 17.32 -2.27 1.15
CA THR A 444 15.85 -2.24 1.39
C THR A 444 15.37 -1.16 2.38
N ASN A 445 16.28 -0.53 3.12
CA ASN A 445 15.99 0.56 4.05
C ASN A 445 16.33 1.96 3.49
N SER A 446 16.66 2.06 2.20
CA SER A 446 17.02 3.31 1.53
C SER A 446 15.85 4.31 1.40
N LEU A 447 16.13 5.52 0.93
CA LEU A 447 15.08 6.52 0.62
C LEU A 447 14.24 6.04 -0.54
N TRP A 448 14.89 5.48 -1.55
CA TRP A 448 14.23 4.92 -2.70
C TRP A 448 13.21 3.82 -2.33
N TRP A 449 13.60 2.84 -1.51
CA TRP A 449 12.68 1.77 -1.09
C TRP A 449 11.56 2.28 -0.17
N TRP A 450 11.83 3.31 0.62
CA TRP A 450 10.80 3.97 1.40
C TRP A 450 9.80 4.72 0.51
N MET A 451 10.27 5.48 -0.49
CA MET A 451 9.45 6.20 -1.44
C MET A 451 8.59 5.26 -2.27
N LYS A 452 9.19 4.20 -2.83
CA LYS A 452 8.47 3.14 -3.55
C LYS A 452 7.33 2.54 -2.72
N ARG A 453 7.59 2.23 -1.44
CA ARG A 453 6.56 1.69 -0.53
C ARG A 453 5.46 2.70 -0.26
N LEU A 454 5.80 3.97 -0.08
CA LEU A 454 4.83 5.04 0.18
C LEU A 454 3.93 5.29 -1.04
N LEU A 455 4.51 5.35 -2.25
CA LEU A 455 3.75 5.48 -3.51
C LEU A 455 2.83 4.27 -3.74
N ALA A 456 3.33 3.05 -3.57
CA ALA A 456 2.52 1.84 -3.67
C ALA A 456 1.40 1.79 -2.62
N THR A 457 1.62 2.39 -1.45
CA THR A 457 0.60 2.51 -0.40
C THR A 457 -0.46 3.53 -0.80
N ARG A 458 -0.07 4.73 -1.24
CA ARG A 458 -0.99 5.76 -1.74
C ARG A 458 -1.88 5.22 -2.85
N ALA A 459 -1.32 4.48 -3.80
CA ALA A 459 -2.05 3.92 -4.94
C ALA A 459 -3.20 2.95 -4.55
N ARG A 460 -3.21 2.42 -3.32
CA ARG A 460 -4.28 1.54 -2.82
C ARG A 460 -5.49 2.31 -2.28
N TYR A 461 -5.38 3.62 -2.10
CA TYR A 461 -6.39 4.45 -1.44
C TYR A 461 -6.73 5.65 -2.33
N ARG A 462 -7.92 5.64 -2.91
CA ARG A 462 -8.37 6.71 -3.81
C ARG A 462 -8.69 7.99 -3.04
N ALA A 463 -8.96 7.89 -1.74
CA ALA A 463 -9.21 9.06 -0.89
C ALA A 463 -8.04 10.07 -0.88
N PHE A 464 -6.79 9.67 -1.10
CA PHE A 464 -5.68 10.63 -1.20
C PHE A 464 -5.77 11.51 -2.46
N GLY A 465 -6.14 10.94 -3.61
CA GLY A 465 -6.30 11.68 -4.86
C GLY A 465 -7.62 12.43 -4.94
N ARG A 466 -8.73 11.75 -4.62
CA ARG A 466 -10.09 12.24 -4.93
C ARG A 466 -10.93 12.60 -3.71
N GLY A 467 -10.44 12.29 -2.51
CA GLY A 467 -11.23 12.48 -1.31
C GLY A 467 -11.39 13.93 -0.93
N THR A 468 -12.50 14.20 -0.22
CA THR A 468 -12.71 15.46 0.48
C THR A 468 -11.57 15.72 1.45
N PHE A 469 -11.43 16.96 1.90
CA PHE A 469 -10.40 17.36 2.84
C PHE A 469 -11.05 18.09 4.02
N GLU A 470 -10.89 17.51 5.21
CA GLU A 470 -11.37 18.10 6.46
C GLU A 470 -10.18 18.29 7.40
N LEU A 471 -9.80 19.54 7.64
CA LEU A 471 -8.74 19.88 8.58
C LEU A 471 -9.25 19.78 10.02
N LEU A 472 -8.51 19.07 10.87
CA LEU A 472 -8.76 19.03 12.31
C LEU A 472 -7.95 20.13 13.00
N TYR A 473 -8.48 20.65 14.11
CA TYR A 473 -7.87 21.77 14.85
C TYR A 473 -7.50 21.34 16.28
N PRO A 474 -6.49 20.47 16.47
CA PRO A 474 -6.01 20.15 17.80
C PRO A 474 -5.41 21.39 18.49
N GLU A 475 -5.45 21.42 19.83
CA GLU A 475 -4.81 22.49 20.60
C GLU A 475 -3.29 22.55 20.37
N ASN A 476 -2.65 21.39 20.14
CA ASN A 476 -1.23 21.33 19.87
C ASN A 476 -0.90 21.72 18.41
N ARG A 477 -0.55 22.99 18.21
CA ARG A 477 -0.17 23.54 16.90
C ARG A 477 1.06 22.90 16.25
N LYS A 478 1.88 22.14 17.00
CA LYS A 478 3.01 21.38 16.43
C LYS A 478 2.57 20.16 15.62
N VAL A 479 1.29 19.80 15.71
CA VAL A 479 0.71 18.66 14.99
C VAL A 479 -0.32 19.18 13.99
N ILE A 480 -0.21 18.72 12.75
CA ILE A 480 -1.26 18.88 11.74
C ILE A 480 -2.03 17.56 11.62
N ALA A 481 -3.36 17.64 11.61
CA ALA A 481 -4.21 16.46 11.46
C ALA A 481 -5.38 16.78 10.53
N PHE A 482 -5.74 15.84 9.66
CA PHE A 482 -6.85 16.01 8.73
C PHE A 482 -7.43 14.66 8.30
N ILE A 483 -8.64 14.70 7.76
CA ILE A 483 -9.35 13.52 7.26
C ILE A 483 -9.53 13.65 5.75
N ARG A 484 -9.27 12.54 5.05
CA ARG A 484 -9.61 12.36 3.63
C ARG A 484 -10.74 11.35 3.50
N THR A 485 -11.82 11.71 2.83
CA THR A 485 -12.97 10.82 2.64
C THR A 485 -13.32 10.65 1.17
N TYR A 486 -13.41 9.40 0.70
CA TYR A 486 -13.87 9.07 -0.66
C TYR A 486 -14.48 7.68 -0.70
N ASP A 487 -15.71 7.56 -1.22
CA ASP A 487 -16.36 6.26 -1.47
C ASP A 487 -16.32 5.27 -0.27
N GLY A 488 -16.58 5.79 0.94
CA GLY A 488 -16.53 5.01 2.19
C GLY A 488 -15.12 4.79 2.77
N GLU A 489 -14.05 5.13 2.04
CA GLU A 489 -12.70 5.21 2.59
C GLU A 489 -12.58 6.48 3.45
N HIS A 490 -12.20 6.31 4.72
CA HIS A 490 -11.92 7.40 5.64
C HIS A 490 -10.47 7.28 6.12
N ILE A 491 -9.64 8.26 5.78
CA ILE A 491 -8.22 8.27 6.14
C ILE A 491 -7.94 9.42 7.07
N LEU A 492 -7.50 9.12 8.29
CA LEU A 492 -6.99 10.09 9.24
C LEU A 492 -5.48 10.21 9.06
N VAL A 493 -5.00 11.42 8.77
CA VAL A 493 -3.57 11.76 8.71
C VAL A 493 -3.22 12.59 9.92
N VAL A 494 -2.13 12.25 10.60
CA VAL A 494 -1.64 12.99 11.78
C VAL A 494 -0.12 13.12 11.65
N ALA A 495 0.40 14.34 11.59
CA ALA A 495 1.81 14.59 11.31
C ALA A 495 2.41 15.59 12.32
N ASN A 496 3.55 15.21 12.92
CA ASN A 496 4.28 16.04 13.86
C ASN A 496 5.33 16.89 13.13
N LEU A 497 5.15 18.20 13.14
CA LEU A 497 6.08 19.18 12.55
C LEU A 497 7.26 19.51 13.47
N SER A 498 7.21 19.08 14.73
CA SER A 498 8.24 19.37 15.74
C SER A 498 9.38 18.35 15.70
N ARG A 499 10.60 18.84 15.97
CA ARG A 499 11.79 18.00 16.19
C ARG A 499 11.78 17.26 17.53
N PHE A 500 10.74 17.44 18.34
CA PHE A 500 10.52 16.76 19.61
C PHE A 500 9.25 15.93 19.58
N SER A 501 9.18 14.87 20.39
CA SER A 501 7.96 14.10 20.56
C SER A 501 6.81 15.00 20.99
N GLN A 502 5.64 14.81 20.39
CA GLN A 502 4.42 15.54 20.69
C GLN A 502 3.32 14.59 21.10
N THR A 503 2.39 15.12 21.91
CA THR A 503 1.10 14.48 22.17
C THR A 503 -0.01 15.33 21.55
N VAL A 504 -1.08 14.69 21.12
CA VAL A 504 -2.24 15.36 20.54
C VAL A 504 -3.51 14.65 20.98
N GLU A 505 -4.55 15.43 21.25
CA GLU A 505 -5.91 14.95 21.43
C GLU A 505 -6.75 15.41 20.23
N LEU A 506 -7.42 14.47 19.58
CA LEU A 506 -8.21 14.72 18.37
C LEU A 506 -9.69 14.51 18.65
N ASP A 507 -10.54 15.46 18.26
CA ASP A 507 -11.98 15.22 18.21
C ASP A 507 -12.31 14.36 16.98
N LEU A 508 -12.56 13.07 17.22
CA LEU A 508 -12.98 12.10 16.21
C LEU A 508 -14.40 11.62 16.47
N SER A 509 -15.21 12.38 17.21
CA SER A 509 -16.58 12.01 17.55
C SER A 509 -17.47 11.62 16.35
N PRO A 510 -17.31 12.19 15.12
CA PRO A 510 -18.06 11.73 13.94
C PRO A 510 -17.77 10.27 13.53
N PHE A 511 -16.63 9.72 13.97
CA PHE A 511 -16.15 8.37 13.64
C PHE A 511 -16.25 7.40 14.83
N LYS A 512 -17.09 7.71 15.81
CA LYS A 512 -17.32 6.84 16.98
C LYS A 512 -17.61 5.40 16.56
N GLY A 513 -16.93 4.46 17.21
CA GLY A 513 -17.03 3.03 16.93
C GLY A 513 -16.16 2.53 15.78
N ALA A 514 -15.53 3.42 15.00
CA ALA A 514 -14.47 3.03 14.07
C ALA A 514 -13.19 2.68 14.82
N VAL A 515 -12.41 1.78 14.23
CA VAL A 515 -11.09 1.38 14.69
C VAL A 515 -10.06 2.02 13.75
N PRO A 516 -9.21 2.94 14.21
CA PRO A 516 -8.10 3.43 13.41
C PRO A 516 -7.11 2.30 13.17
N VAL A 517 -6.85 1.98 11.91
CA VAL A 517 -5.86 0.97 11.52
C VAL A 517 -4.72 1.66 10.81
N GLU A 518 -3.53 1.63 11.40
CA GLU A 518 -2.34 2.24 10.85
C GLU A 518 -2.00 1.58 9.51
N ILE A 519 -1.88 2.37 8.43
CA ILE A 519 -1.89 1.88 7.05
C ILE A 519 -0.63 1.08 6.67
N PHE A 520 0.54 1.43 7.22
CA PHE A 520 1.82 0.82 6.86
C PHE A 520 1.96 -0.59 7.44
N GLY A 521 1.76 -0.73 8.74
CA GLY A 521 1.88 -1.98 9.51
C GLY A 521 0.55 -2.67 9.79
N ARG A 522 -0.59 -2.10 9.39
CA ARG A 522 -1.94 -2.62 9.64
C ARG A 522 -2.26 -2.82 11.12
N VAL A 523 -1.61 -2.03 11.98
CA VAL A 523 -1.76 -2.11 13.42
C VAL A 523 -3.08 -1.44 13.84
N LYS A 524 -3.94 -2.20 14.51
CA LYS A 524 -5.20 -1.69 15.06
C LYS A 524 -4.91 -0.88 16.32
N PHE A 525 -5.32 0.37 16.31
CA PHE A 525 -5.30 1.23 17.49
C PHE A 525 -6.61 1.09 18.29
N PRO A 526 -6.69 1.59 19.53
CA PRO A 526 -7.92 1.57 20.31
C PRO A 526 -9.11 2.15 19.53
N PRO A 527 -10.33 1.58 19.67
CA PRO A 527 -11.52 2.10 18.98
C PRO A 527 -11.83 3.54 19.42
N ILE A 528 -12.38 4.32 18.50
CA ILE A 528 -12.81 5.69 18.78
C ILE A 528 -14.04 5.65 19.70
N GLY A 529 -13.88 6.22 20.90
CA GLY A 529 -14.92 6.31 21.92
C GLY A 529 -15.60 7.68 21.96
N ASP A 530 -16.12 8.05 23.13
CA ASP A 530 -16.76 9.34 23.39
C ASP A 530 -15.79 10.45 23.80
N SER A 531 -14.56 10.09 24.20
CA SER A 531 -13.52 11.04 24.60
C SER A 531 -12.61 11.41 23.43
N ALA A 532 -11.92 12.55 23.55
CA ALA A 532 -10.90 12.95 22.59
C ALA A 532 -9.84 11.84 22.41
N TYR A 533 -9.44 11.62 21.16
CA TYR A 533 -8.56 10.53 20.78
C TYR A 533 -7.09 10.92 20.99
N PHE A 534 -6.46 10.34 22.01
CA PHE A 534 -5.08 10.65 22.37
C PHE A 534 -4.08 9.89 21.50
N LEU A 535 -3.06 10.59 20.99
CA LEU A 535 -1.92 10.03 20.29
C LEU A 535 -0.60 10.64 20.79
N SER A 536 0.45 9.82 20.80
CA SER A 536 1.83 10.27 20.93
C SER A 536 2.59 10.02 19.62
N ILE A 537 3.39 11.00 19.21
CA ILE A 537 4.02 11.04 17.89
C ILE A 537 5.49 11.40 18.05
N SER A 538 6.35 10.60 17.43
CA SER A 538 7.81 10.83 17.43
C SER A 538 8.19 12.09 16.64
N PRO A 539 9.40 12.66 16.86
CA PRO A 539 9.91 13.78 16.08
C PRO A 539 9.79 13.58 14.57
N HIS A 540 9.25 14.58 13.87
CA HIS A 540 9.07 14.57 12.41
C HIS A 540 8.44 13.28 11.85
N SER A 541 7.58 12.63 12.63
CA SER A 541 6.90 11.40 12.22
C SER A 541 5.43 11.70 11.89
N PHE A 542 4.81 10.82 11.12
CA PHE A 542 3.40 10.92 10.79
C PHE A 542 2.74 9.54 10.83
N TYR A 543 1.42 9.54 10.98
CA TYR A 543 0.58 8.36 10.86
C TYR A 543 -0.45 8.59 9.76
N TRP A 544 -0.71 7.53 8.99
CA TRP A 544 -1.89 7.40 8.15
C TRP A 544 -2.75 6.26 8.71
N PHE A 545 -3.98 6.55 9.09
CA PHE A 545 -4.92 5.55 9.60
C PHE A 545 -6.09 5.40 8.65
N ALA A 546 -6.44 4.16 8.30
CA ALA A 546 -7.76 3.86 7.74
C ALA A 546 -8.74 3.69 8.91
N LEU A 547 -9.81 4.49 8.95
CA LEU A 547 -10.85 4.38 9.96
C LEU A 547 -11.85 3.31 9.53
N GLN A 548 -11.73 2.12 10.13
CA GLN A 548 -12.58 0.98 9.79
C GLN A 548 -13.73 0.88 10.78
N PHE A 549 -14.95 1.10 10.30
CA PHE A 549 -16.12 0.67 11.05
C PHE A 549 -16.13 -0.86 11.08
N ARG A 550 -16.37 -1.46 12.26
CA ARG A 550 -16.60 -2.90 12.32
C ARG A 550 -17.77 -3.21 11.40
N GLU A 551 -17.50 -3.87 10.27
CA GLU A 551 -18.57 -4.53 9.53
C GLU A 551 -19.31 -5.42 10.53
N SER A 552 -20.64 -5.31 10.54
CA SER A 552 -21.46 -6.24 11.29
C SER A 552 -21.04 -7.63 10.86
N ARG A 553 -20.44 -8.41 11.77
CA ARG A 553 -20.16 -9.84 11.57
C ARG A 553 -21.31 -10.42 10.76
N ALA A 554 -21.02 -11.09 9.64
CA ALA A 554 -22.04 -11.73 8.82
C ALA A 554 -23.03 -12.43 9.76
N ALA A 555 -24.26 -11.92 9.80
CA ALA A 555 -25.25 -12.41 10.73
C ALA A 555 -25.40 -13.91 10.46
N ILE A 556 -25.40 -14.73 11.52
CA ILE A 556 -25.70 -16.16 11.36
C ILE A 556 -27.05 -16.24 10.64
N PRO A 557 -27.12 -16.85 9.43
CA PRO A 557 -28.36 -16.90 8.65
C PRO A 557 -29.47 -17.49 9.52
N GLN A 558 -30.55 -16.73 9.74
CA GLN A 558 -31.66 -17.16 10.59
C GLN A 558 -32.67 -17.99 9.78
N SER A 559 -32.67 -17.85 8.45
CA SER A 559 -33.56 -18.53 7.53
C SER A 559 -32.81 -19.09 6.30
N PRO A 560 -33.29 -20.17 5.67
CA PRO A 560 -32.76 -20.67 4.39
C PRO A 560 -32.86 -19.66 3.25
N ALA A 561 -33.75 -18.66 3.38
CA ALA A 561 -33.90 -17.57 2.41
C ALA A 561 -32.71 -16.62 2.39
N ASP A 562 -31.96 -16.54 3.50
CA ASP A 562 -30.83 -15.61 3.68
C ASP A 562 -29.52 -16.17 3.11
N LEU A 563 -29.53 -17.42 2.61
CA LEU A 563 -28.34 -18.09 2.06
C LEU A 563 -28.05 -17.63 0.62
N PRO A 564 -26.78 -17.41 0.25
CA PRO A 564 -26.38 -17.08 -1.12
C PRO A 564 -26.83 -18.14 -2.14
N LEU A 565 -27.23 -17.73 -3.34
CA LEU A 565 -27.67 -18.64 -4.42
C LEU A 565 -26.56 -18.85 -5.46
N LEU A 566 -26.17 -20.11 -5.66
CA LEU A 566 -25.26 -20.57 -6.71
C LEU A 566 -26.05 -21.33 -7.78
N THR A 567 -25.82 -21.01 -9.05
CA THR A 567 -26.53 -21.65 -10.17
C THR A 567 -25.55 -22.45 -11.03
N VAL A 568 -25.84 -23.73 -11.24
CA VAL A 568 -25.01 -24.62 -12.04
C VAL A 568 -25.83 -25.46 -13.01
N ARG A 569 -25.19 -25.90 -14.10
CA ARG A 569 -25.82 -26.80 -15.06
C ARG A 569 -25.89 -28.20 -14.46
N SER A 570 -27.04 -28.86 -14.59
CA SER A 570 -27.30 -30.27 -14.24
C SER A 570 -27.06 -30.71 -12.79
N LYS A 571 -25.79 -30.91 -12.35
CA LYS A 571 -25.45 -31.55 -11.08
C LYS A 571 -24.86 -30.54 -10.09
N TRP A 572 -25.20 -30.63 -8.81
CA TRP A 572 -24.73 -29.69 -7.79
C TRP A 572 -23.19 -29.69 -7.64
N GLN A 573 -22.52 -30.83 -7.87
CA GLN A 573 -21.06 -30.94 -7.81
C GLN A 573 -20.35 -30.02 -8.82
N ASN A 574 -21.05 -29.55 -9.86
CA ASN A 574 -20.50 -28.61 -10.83
C ASN A 574 -20.16 -27.25 -10.22
N VAL A 575 -20.64 -26.94 -9.01
CA VAL A 575 -20.20 -25.76 -8.23
C VAL A 575 -18.70 -25.83 -7.95
N LEU A 576 -18.15 -27.03 -7.81
CA LEU A 576 -16.73 -27.25 -7.50
C LEU A 576 -15.83 -27.26 -8.74
N SER A 577 -16.41 -27.48 -9.94
CA SER A 577 -15.65 -27.66 -11.18
C SER A 577 -15.72 -26.47 -12.14
N GLN A 578 -16.76 -25.63 -12.06
CA GLN A 578 -16.92 -24.46 -12.92
C GLN A 578 -16.23 -23.24 -12.31
N LYS A 579 -15.34 -22.57 -13.07
CA LYS A 579 -14.44 -21.53 -12.55
C LYS A 579 -15.17 -20.40 -11.79
N GLU A 580 -16.26 -19.88 -12.36
CA GLU A 580 -17.02 -18.76 -11.78
C GLU A 580 -17.74 -19.15 -10.49
N THR A 581 -18.42 -20.30 -10.48
CA THR A 581 -19.15 -20.76 -9.29
C THR A 581 -18.23 -21.35 -8.22
N LYS A 582 -17.07 -21.89 -8.60
CA LYS A 582 -16.02 -22.30 -7.67
C LYS A 582 -15.47 -21.10 -6.92
N ALA A 583 -15.12 -20.02 -7.61
CA ALA A 583 -14.65 -18.78 -6.99
C ALA A 583 -15.71 -18.16 -6.06
N ALA A 584 -16.99 -18.18 -6.48
CA ALA A 584 -18.09 -17.73 -5.63
C ALA A 584 -18.25 -18.60 -4.37
N LEU A 585 -18.15 -19.93 -4.50
CA LEU A 585 -18.20 -20.84 -3.35
C LEU A 585 -16.99 -20.64 -2.41
N GLU A 586 -15.79 -20.44 -2.94
CA GLU A 586 -14.58 -20.16 -2.14
C GLU A 586 -14.78 -18.92 -1.26
N SER A 587 -15.37 -17.85 -1.80
CA SER A 587 -15.75 -16.66 -1.02
C SER A 587 -16.78 -16.98 0.07
N ILE A 588 -17.84 -17.71 -0.25
CA ILE A 588 -18.90 -18.08 0.71
C ILE A 588 -18.35 -18.98 1.83
N LEU A 589 -17.39 -19.86 1.51
CA LEU A 589 -16.76 -20.74 2.49
C LEU A 589 -15.93 -19.95 3.52
N VAL A 590 -15.30 -18.85 3.13
CA VAL A 590 -14.59 -17.97 4.09
C VAL A 590 -15.57 -17.42 5.12
N ASP A 591 -16.70 -16.85 4.68
CA ASP A 591 -17.74 -16.32 5.57
C ASP A 591 -18.29 -17.43 6.48
N TYR A 592 -18.52 -18.61 5.92
CA TYR A 592 -18.96 -19.77 6.68
C TYR A 592 -17.93 -20.16 7.76
N LEU A 593 -16.64 -20.22 7.45
CA LEU A 593 -15.58 -20.58 8.40
C LEU A 593 -15.49 -19.59 9.57
N GLN A 594 -15.61 -18.29 9.30
CA GLN A 594 -15.54 -17.26 10.33
C GLN A 594 -16.66 -17.38 11.39
N THR A 595 -17.76 -18.05 11.06
CA THR A 595 -18.86 -18.33 12.01
C THR A 595 -18.62 -19.59 12.87
N ARG A 596 -17.54 -20.34 12.65
CA ARG A 596 -17.27 -21.62 13.34
C ARG A 596 -16.27 -21.44 14.48
N SER A 597 -16.58 -22.05 15.62
CA SER A 597 -15.73 -21.99 16.82
C SER A 597 -14.36 -22.66 16.65
N TRP A 598 -14.22 -23.59 15.72
CA TRP A 598 -12.97 -24.30 15.43
C TRP A 598 -12.10 -23.60 14.38
N PHE A 599 -12.53 -22.47 13.82
CA PHE A 599 -11.72 -21.71 12.88
C PHE A 599 -10.67 -20.87 13.62
N THR A 600 -9.40 -21.26 13.48
CA THR A 600 -8.24 -20.66 14.14
C THR A 600 -7.73 -19.38 13.45
N GLY A 601 -8.29 -19.03 12.29
CA GLY A 601 -7.90 -17.84 11.50
C GLY A 601 -8.68 -16.57 11.82
N ILE A 602 -9.52 -16.55 12.87
CA ILE A 602 -10.52 -15.49 13.07
C ILE A 602 -9.93 -14.08 13.24
N ASP A 603 -8.72 -13.97 13.79
CA ASP A 603 -8.03 -12.71 14.05
C ASP A 603 -6.98 -12.35 13.00
N ARG A 604 -6.77 -13.21 11.98
CA ARG A 604 -5.78 -13.03 10.93
C ARG A 604 -6.44 -12.51 9.63
N PRO A 605 -5.94 -11.43 9.00
CA PRO A 605 -6.50 -10.95 7.75
C PRO A 605 -6.28 -11.98 6.64
N ILE A 606 -7.35 -12.37 5.95
CA ILE A 606 -7.30 -13.34 4.86
C ILE A 606 -6.86 -12.62 3.57
N ARG A 607 -5.80 -13.13 2.94
CA ARG A 607 -5.26 -12.65 1.65
C ARG A 607 -5.95 -13.30 0.47
N SER A 608 -6.14 -14.62 0.54
CA SER A 608 -6.75 -15.40 -0.53
C SER A 608 -7.31 -16.72 0.05
N SER A 609 -8.16 -17.41 -0.72
CA SER A 609 -8.68 -18.72 -0.35
C SER A 609 -8.94 -19.58 -1.59
N GLN A 610 -8.66 -20.87 -1.51
CA GLN A 610 -8.82 -21.78 -2.65
C GLN A 610 -9.16 -23.21 -2.24
N ILE A 611 -9.96 -23.90 -3.06
CA ILE A 611 -10.18 -25.35 -2.95
C ILE A 611 -9.05 -26.06 -3.69
N LEU A 612 -8.19 -26.74 -2.92
CA LEU A 612 -7.03 -27.51 -3.42
C LEU A 612 -7.42 -28.88 -3.96
N GLU A 613 -8.39 -29.54 -3.32
CA GLU A 613 -8.76 -30.92 -3.64
C GLU A 613 -10.26 -31.15 -3.43
N THR A 614 -10.83 -32.05 -4.22
CA THR A 614 -12.22 -32.52 -4.17
C THR A 614 -12.26 -34.04 -4.27
N ILE A 615 -12.67 -34.73 -3.21
CA ILE A 615 -12.77 -36.20 -3.15
C ILE A 615 -14.24 -36.63 -3.05
N PRO A 616 -14.82 -37.21 -4.11
CA PRO A 616 -16.20 -37.71 -4.08
C PRO A 616 -16.32 -39.01 -3.28
N ILE A 617 -17.36 -39.10 -2.44
CA ILE A 617 -17.71 -40.26 -1.62
C ILE A 617 -19.20 -40.59 -1.80
N SER A 618 -19.50 -41.77 -2.34
CA SER A 618 -20.86 -42.28 -2.47
C SER A 618 -21.21 -43.24 -1.33
N TYR A 619 -22.41 -43.11 -0.77
CA TYR A 619 -22.97 -43.98 0.26
C TYR A 619 -24.44 -44.32 -0.07
N PRO A 620 -25.07 -45.33 0.56
CA PRO A 620 -26.32 -45.95 0.07
C PRO A 620 -27.51 -45.02 -0.23
N LYS A 621 -27.52 -43.80 0.31
CA LYS A 621 -28.62 -42.83 0.20
C LYS A 621 -28.16 -41.39 -0.10
N GLY A 622 -26.89 -41.20 -0.48
CA GLY A 622 -26.35 -39.86 -0.75
C GLY A 622 -24.97 -39.85 -1.42
N GLU A 623 -24.59 -38.68 -1.91
CA GLU A 623 -23.26 -38.38 -2.42
C GLU A 623 -22.70 -37.16 -1.67
N THR A 624 -21.49 -37.26 -1.16
CA THR A 624 -20.76 -36.17 -0.49
C THR A 624 -19.46 -35.91 -1.24
N VAL A 625 -18.98 -34.68 -1.20
CA VAL A 625 -17.63 -34.33 -1.65
C VAL A 625 -16.84 -33.80 -0.48
N VAL A 626 -15.72 -34.44 -0.15
CA VAL A 626 -14.77 -33.91 0.84
C VAL A 626 -13.82 -32.96 0.12
N ILE A 627 -13.74 -31.72 0.59
CA ILE A 627 -12.83 -30.72 0.03
C ILE A 627 -11.68 -30.43 0.99
N LEU A 628 -10.50 -30.15 0.43
CA LEU A 628 -9.40 -29.49 1.13
C LEU A 628 -9.39 -28.02 0.72
N PHE A 629 -9.64 -27.14 1.68
CA PHE A 629 -9.81 -25.71 1.47
C PHE A 629 -8.70 -24.94 2.17
N GLN A 630 -7.85 -24.28 1.41
CA GLN A 630 -6.73 -23.51 1.93
C GLN A 630 -7.11 -22.04 2.08
N VAL A 631 -6.75 -21.47 3.23
CA VAL A 631 -6.88 -20.05 3.54
C VAL A 631 -5.48 -19.47 3.70
N GLU A 632 -5.13 -18.52 2.84
CA GLU A 632 -3.87 -17.77 2.94
C GLU A 632 -4.12 -16.47 3.72
N TYR A 633 -3.25 -16.18 4.67
CA TYR A 633 -3.31 -14.95 5.46
C TYR A 633 -2.29 -13.93 4.96
N THR A 634 -2.48 -12.66 5.32
CA THR A 634 -1.48 -11.61 5.03
C THR A 634 -0.20 -11.80 5.84
N GLU A 635 -0.30 -12.53 6.97
CA GLU A 635 0.79 -12.84 7.88
C GLU A 635 0.67 -14.29 8.37
N GLY A 636 1.80 -15.01 8.46
CA GLY A 636 1.86 -16.40 8.88
C GLY A 636 1.79 -17.41 7.73
N PHE A 637 1.73 -18.70 8.08
CA PHE A 637 1.58 -19.80 7.12
C PHE A 637 0.11 -20.00 6.73
N PRO A 638 -0.17 -20.53 5.52
CA PRO A 638 -1.52 -20.86 5.11
C PRO A 638 -2.07 -22.05 5.89
N ASP A 639 -3.37 -22.02 6.21
CA ASP A 639 -4.06 -23.12 6.89
C ASP A 639 -4.92 -23.91 5.90
N THR A 640 -4.87 -25.24 5.99
CA THR A 640 -5.66 -26.13 5.13
C THR A 640 -6.77 -26.77 5.95
N TYR A 641 -8.03 -26.63 5.52
CA TYR A 641 -9.21 -27.12 6.22
C TYR A 641 -9.91 -28.25 5.46
N VAL A 642 -10.43 -29.25 6.20
CA VAL A 642 -11.26 -30.34 5.64
C VAL A 642 -12.74 -30.05 5.85
N LEU A 643 -13.48 -30.04 4.74
CA LEU A 643 -14.93 -29.84 4.76
C LEU A 643 -15.64 -30.92 3.93
N PRO A 644 -16.43 -31.80 4.55
CA PRO A 644 -17.33 -32.67 3.80
C PRO A 644 -18.58 -31.89 3.43
N LEU A 645 -18.89 -31.79 2.14
CA LEU A 645 -20.01 -31.03 1.59
C LEU A 645 -21.03 -31.97 0.96
N THR A 646 -22.31 -31.77 1.28
CA THR A 646 -23.42 -32.51 0.68
C THR A 646 -24.55 -31.56 0.29
N TRP A 647 -25.52 -32.04 -0.49
CA TRP A 647 -26.62 -31.25 -1.02
C TRP A 647 -27.97 -31.95 -0.80
N GLY A 648 -28.96 -31.20 -0.32
CA GLY A 648 -30.28 -31.75 0.00
C GLY A 648 -31.38 -30.71 0.20
N ALA A 649 -32.61 -31.16 0.45
CA ALA A 649 -33.80 -30.31 0.46
C ALA A 649 -34.07 -29.56 1.78
N LYS A 650 -33.37 -29.88 2.88
CA LYS A 650 -33.58 -29.26 4.21
C LYS A 650 -32.38 -28.43 4.62
N ALA A 651 -32.64 -27.26 5.18
CA ALA A 651 -31.63 -26.49 5.89
C ALA A 651 -31.35 -27.16 7.23
N SER A 652 -30.08 -27.32 7.56
CA SER A 652 -29.62 -27.84 8.85
C SER A 652 -28.64 -26.85 9.49
N GLU A 653 -28.26 -27.16 10.73
CA GLU A 653 -27.04 -26.60 11.32
C GLU A 653 -25.87 -26.89 10.36
N GLY A 654 -25.11 -25.86 9.98
CA GLY A 654 -24.03 -26.00 8.98
C GLY A 654 -24.42 -25.78 7.52
N SER A 655 -25.56 -25.13 7.24
CA SER A 655 -25.92 -24.64 5.89
C SER A 655 -24.92 -23.60 5.37
N ILE A 656 -24.59 -23.67 4.07
CA ILE A 656 -23.55 -22.86 3.43
C ILE A 656 -24.15 -21.98 2.32
N ALA A 657 -24.83 -22.59 1.34
CA ALA A 657 -25.41 -21.88 0.21
C ALA A 657 -26.62 -22.61 -0.37
N ARG A 658 -27.49 -21.91 -1.08
CA ARG A 658 -28.48 -22.52 -1.97
C ARG A 658 -27.83 -22.85 -3.31
N VAL A 659 -28.11 -24.03 -3.85
CA VAL A 659 -27.62 -24.45 -5.16
C VAL A 659 -28.80 -24.83 -6.05
N GLN A 660 -28.93 -24.12 -7.17
CA GLN A 660 -29.84 -24.46 -8.26
C GLN A 660 -29.07 -25.28 -9.31
N ALA A 661 -29.37 -26.58 -9.38
CA ALA A 661 -28.76 -27.54 -10.28
C ALA A 661 -29.78 -27.96 -11.35
N GLY A 662 -29.74 -27.31 -12.51
CA GLY A 662 -30.77 -27.52 -13.54
C GLY A 662 -32.16 -27.07 -13.08
N LYS A 663 -33.09 -28.02 -12.92
CA LYS A 663 -34.47 -27.75 -12.44
C LYS A 663 -34.61 -27.91 -10.92
N ASP A 664 -33.64 -28.54 -10.27
CA ASP A 664 -33.72 -28.85 -8.85
C ASP A 664 -33.01 -27.77 -8.03
N THR A 665 -33.61 -27.40 -6.90
CA THR A 665 -33.01 -26.44 -5.96
C THR A 665 -32.88 -27.11 -4.60
N GLY A 666 -31.71 -27.01 -4.01
CA GLY A 666 -31.42 -27.54 -2.68
C GLY A 666 -30.37 -26.70 -1.98
N ILE A 667 -30.00 -27.12 -0.78
CA ILE A 667 -29.06 -26.43 0.08
C ILE A 667 -27.79 -27.25 0.13
N LEU A 668 -26.65 -26.59 -0.09
CA LEU A 668 -25.32 -27.08 0.17
C LEU A 668 -25.01 -26.86 1.64
N PHE A 669 -24.64 -27.93 2.35
CA PHE A 669 -24.35 -27.89 3.77
C PHE A 669 -23.24 -28.87 4.14
N ASN A 670 -22.71 -28.72 5.35
CA ASN A 670 -21.69 -29.61 5.90
C ASN A 670 -22.27 -31.02 6.14
N ALA A 671 -21.72 -32.05 5.50
CA ALA A 671 -22.24 -33.41 5.56
C ALA A 671 -22.22 -34.00 6.97
N LEU A 672 -21.48 -33.42 7.92
CA LEU A 672 -21.52 -33.84 9.33
C LEU A 672 -22.86 -33.52 10.02
N ALA A 673 -23.73 -32.74 9.37
CA ALA A 673 -25.13 -32.58 9.80
C ALA A 673 -26.05 -33.70 9.28
N ASP A 674 -25.59 -34.52 8.34
CA ASP A 674 -26.32 -35.69 7.84
C ASP A 674 -26.00 -36.92 8.69
N GLN A 675 -27.02 -37.46 9.37
CA GLN A 675 -26.90 -38.61 10.25
C GLN A 675 -26.39 -39.87 9.52
N GLU A 676 -26.70 -40.01 8.23
CA GLU A 676 -26.24 -41.16 7.44
C GLU A 676 -24.77 -41.03 7.04
N PHE A 677 -24.29 -39.80 6.81
CA PHE A 677 -22.88 -39.54 6.56
C PHE A 677 -22.02 -39.86 7.79
N LEU A 678 -22.53 -39.66 9.01
CA LEU A 678 -21.77 -39.95 10.24
C LEU A 678 -21.31 -41.41 10.33
N ALA A 679 -22.00 -42.36 9.68
CA ALA A 679 -21.58 -43.77 9.64
C ALA A 679 -20.46 -44.04 8.61
N VAL A 680 -20.28 -43.16 7.62
CA VAL A 680 -19.38 -43.37 6.48
C VAL A 680 -17.91 -43.47 6.90
N PRO A 681 -17.37 -42.60 7.78
CA PRO A 681 -15.98 -42.71 8.21
C PRO A 681 -15.65 -44.04 8.90
N LEU A 682 -16.52 -44.53 9.79
CA LEU A 682 -16.33 -45.83 10.45
C LEU A 682 -16.38 -46.97 9.44
N ALA A 683 -17.35 -46.96 8.51
CA ALA A 683 -17.44 -47.96 7.45
C ALA A 683 -16.23 -47.94 6.50
N ALA A 684 -15.64 -46.76 6.28
CA ALA A 684 -14.42 -46.62 5.49
C ALA A 684 -13.23 -47.28 6.19
N ILE A 685 -13.04 -47.03 7.49
CA ILE A 685 -11.97 -47.63 8.30
C ILE A 685 -12.14 -49.15 8.39
N ALA A 686 -13.35 -49.63 8.74
CA ALA A 686 -13.65 -51.06 8.84
C ALA A 686 -13.42 -51.82 7.51
N GLY A 687 -13.62 -51.14 6.38
CA GLY A 687 -13.44 -51.71 5.05
C GLY A 687 -12.07 -51.47 4.41
N ASN A 688 -11.13 -50.80 5.10
CA ASN A 688 -9.88 -50.28 4.52
C ASN A 688 -10.09 -49.58 3.15
N ARG A 689 -11.07 -48.67 3.08
CA ARG A 689 -11.51 -48.08 1.80
C ARG A 689 -10.57 -46.97 1.31
N HIS A 690 -10.51 -46.84 -0.02
CA HIS A 690 -9.80 -45.77 -0.72
C HIS A 690 -10.79 -44.95 -1.56
N TYR A 691 -10.67 -43.63 -1.52
CA TYR A 691 -11.47 -42.69 -2.32
C TYR A 691 -10.55 -41.78 -3.11
N LYS A 692 -10.59 -41.86 -4.44
CA LYS A 692 -9.76 -41.05 -5.33
C LYS A 692 -10.32 -39.65 -5.48
N GLY A 693 -9.46 -38.65 -5.27
CA GLY A 693 -9.71 -37.24 -5.59
C GLY A 693 -9.19 -36.85 -6.97
N GLY A 694 -9.09 -35.54 -7.21
CA GLY A 694 -8.52 -34.96 -8.43
C GLY A 694 -6.99 -35.04 -8.49
N SER A 695 -6.31 -34.88 -7.36
CA SER A 695 -4.83 -34.86 -7.26
C SER A 695 -4.26 -35.92 -6.33
N GLY A 696 -5.00 -36.31 -5.29
CA GLY A 696 -4.63 -37.34 -4.31
C GLY A 696 -5.75 -38.32 -4.00
N GLU A 697 -5.67 -39.01 -2.87
CA GLU A 697 -6.70 -39.94 -2.40
C GLU A 697 -6.87 -39.90 -0.88
N LEU A 698 -8.10 -40.17 -0.41
CA LEU A 698 -8.36 -40.49 1.00
C LEU A 698 -8.24 -42.00 1.19
N VAL A 699 -7.39 -42.40 2.13
CA VAL A 699 -7.14 -43.79 2.49
C VAL A 699 -7.54 -44.00 3.93
N ALA A 700 -8.48 -44.91 4.17
CA ALA A 700 -8.86 -45.34 5.50
C ALA A 700 -8.23 -46.71 5.78
N PHE A 701 -7.71 -46.91 6.99
CA PHE A 701 -7.14 -48.19 7.40
C PHE A 701 -7.37 -48.48 8.88
N GLN A 702 -7.39 -49.76 9.22
CA GLN A 702 -7.57 -50.25 10.59
C GLN A 702 -6.24 -50.70 11.20
N THR A 703 -6.14 -50.64 12.53
CA THR A 703 -5.06 -51.29 13.29
C THR A 703 -5.45 -52.73 13.65
N PRO A 704 -4.51 -53.60 14.03
CA PRO A 704 -4.83 -54.95 14.52
C PRO A 704 -5.83 -54.96 15.69
N ALA A 705 -5.79 -53.94 16.56
CA ALA A 705 -6.68 -53.79 17.71
C ALA A 705 -8.16 -53.62 17.32
N PHE A 706 -8.45 -53.17 16.09
CA PHE A 706 -9.83 -53.05 15.60
C PHE A 706 -10.56 -54.40 15.59
N ALA A 707 -9.89 -55.46 15.15
CA ALA A 707 -10.49 -56.79 15.02
C ALA A 707 -10.80 -57.45 16.38
N GLU A 708 -10.04 -57.12 17.42
CA GLU A 708 -10.25 -57.64 18.79
C GLU A 708 -11.48 -56.98 19.45
N LEU A 709 -11.72 -55.70 19.17
CA LEU A 709 -12.78 -54.91 19.80
C LEU A 709 -14.12 -54.91 19.03
N THR A 710 -14.19 -55.60 17.87
CA THR A 710 -15.37 -55.61 16.99
C THR A 710 -16.08 -56.97 16.86
N GLN A 711 -15.69 -57.98 17.64
CA GLN A 711 -16.20 -59.35 17.50
C GLN A 711 -17.69 -59.55 17.87
N ASP A 712 -18.35 -58.57 18.50
CA ASP A 712 -19.72 -58.72 19.02
C ASP A 712 -20.54 -57.42 18.91
N VAL A 713 -20.65 -56.88 17.68
CA VAL A 713 -21.18 -55.54 17.44
C VAL A 713 -22.57 -55.59 16.79
N GLY A 714 -23.58 -55.16 17.55
CA GLY A 714 -24.92 -54.85 17.01
C GLY A 714 -24.95 -53.56 16.19
N THR A 715 -26.12 -53.07 15.82
CA THR A 715 -26.26 -51.76 15.14
C THR A 715 -25.78 -50.63 16.05
N ILE A 716 -24.71 -49.94 15.65
CA ILE A 716 -24.17 -48.77 16.35
C ILE A 716 -24.72 -47.49 15.70
N GLU A 717 -25.42 -46.66 16.48
CA GLU A 717 -25.89 -45.35 16.01
C GLU A 717 -24.82 -44.27 16.23
N PRO A 718 -24.39 -43.55 15.17
CA PRO A 718 -23.43 -42.46 15.29
C PRO A 718 -24.10 -41.14 15.70
N HIS A 719 -23.40 -40.35 16.52
CA HIS A 719 -23.81 -38.98 16.84
C HIS A 719 -22.58 -38.08 17.06
N LEU A 720 -22.77 -36.76 16.90
CA LEU A 720 -21.72 -35.79 17.18
C LEU A 720 -21.53 -35.60 18.69
N TYR A 721 -20.28 -35.58 19.15
CA TYR A 721 -19.94 -35.25 20.53
C TYR A 721 -20.23 -33.76 20.81
N ARG A 722 -21.00 -33.47 21.86
CA ARG A 722 -21.37 -32.09 22.26
C ARG A 722 -20.49 -31.60 23.41
N GLY A 723 -19.22 -31.33 23.13
CA GLY A 723 -18.26 -30.71 24.06
C GLY A 723 -17.47 -29.59 23.40
N LYS A 724 -16.81 -28.74 24.19
CA LYS A 724 -15.96 -27.66 23.68
C LYS A 724 -14.68 -28.28 23.09
N GLN A 725 -14.56 -28.34 21.77
CA GLN A 725 -13.41 -28.92 21.07
C GLN A 725 -13.05 -28.09 19.84
N ASP A 726 -11.75 -28.05 19.53
CA ASP A 726 -11.21 -27.41 18.30
C ASP A 726 -11.37 -28.30 17.06
N ASN A 727 -11.79 -29.55 17.25
CA ASN A 727 -12.03 -30.54 16.20
C ASN A 727 -13.45 -31.11 16.33
N THR A 728 -13.90 -31.84 15.31
CA THR A 728 -15.22 -32.50 15.35
C THR A 728 -15.08 -33.97 15.69
N SER A 729 -15.75 -34.43 16.75
CA SER A 729 -15.72 -35.84 17.15
C SER A 729 -17.06 -36.52 16.91
N ILE A 730 -17.02 -37.73 16.34
CA ILE A 730 -18.19 -38.61 16.12
C ILE A 730 -18.10 -39.77 17.09
N VAL A 731 -19.12 -39.94 17.93
CA VAL A 731 -19.24 -41.07 18.85
C VAL A 731 -20.13 -42.14 18.22
N TYR A 732 -19.66 -43.37 18.26
CA TYR A 732 -20.37 -44.55 17.76
C TYR A 732 -20.78 -45.40 18.97
N GLY A 733 -22.02 -45.21 19.42
CA GLY A 733 -22.56 -45.90 20.59
C GLY A 733 -21.75 -45.58 21.87
N ASP A 734 -21.39 -46.62 22.61
CA ASP A 734 -20.53 -46.55 23.79
C ASP A 734 -19.13 -47.14 23.54
N ARG A 735 -18.74 -47.32 22.26
CA ARG A 735 -17.57 -48.12 21.87
C ARG A 735 -16.46 -47.35 21.20
N PHE A 736 -16.77 -46.46 20.27
CA PHE A 736 -15.76 -45.80 19.45
C PHE A 736 -15.99 -44.30 19.38
N ILE A 737 -14.89 -43.56 19.27
CA ILE A 737 -14.89 -42.13 18.99
C ILE A 737 -13.92 -41.86 17.85
N LEU A 738 -14.39 -41.17 16.81
CA LEU A 738 -13.57 -40.69 15.71
C LEU A 738 -13.38 -39.19 15.87
N LYS A 739 -12.13 -38.76 16.04
CA LYS A 739 -11.74 -37.35 15.96
C LYS A 739 -11.43 -37.01 14.51
N LEU A 740 -12.18 -36.08 13.92
CA LEU A 740 -11.93 -35.52 12.60
C LEU A 740 -11.20 -34.18 12.75
N TYR A 741 -9.98 -34.11 12.19
CA TYR A 741 -9.18 -32.89 12.22
C TYR A 741 -9.74 -31.88 11.22
N ARG A 742 -10.08 -30.69 11.72
CA ARG A 742 -10.60 -29.62 10.87
C ARG A 742 -9.50 -28.91 10.11
N GLN A 743 -8.38 -28.66 10.76
CA GLN A 743 -7.16 -28.12 10.17
C GLN A 743 -6.18 -29.27 9.95
N LEU A 744 -5.67 -29.40 8.74
CA LEU A 744 -4.66 -30.39 8.35
C LEU A 744 -3.28 -29.78 8.29
N GLU A 745 -2.30 -30.57 8.73
CA GLU A 745 -0.89 -30.27 8.61
C GLU A 745 -0.22 -31.35 7.76
N PRO A 746 0.73 -30.98 6.88
CA PRO A 746 1.58 -31.96 6.19
C PRO A 746 2.35 -32.83 7.18
N GLY A 747 2.32 -34.14 6.99
CA GLY A 747 2.98 -35.12 7.85
C GLY A 747 2.01 -36.01 8.61
N ILE A 748 2.59 -36.88 9.44
CA ILE A 748 1.81 -37.75 10.33
C ILE A 748 1.35 -36.95 11.56
N ASN A 749 0.07 -37.04 11.90
CA ASN A 749 -0.41 -36.37 13.11
C ASN A 749 0.05 -37.13 14.38
N PRO A 750 0.55 -36.44 15.42
CA PRO A 750 1.01 -37.09 16.64
C PRO A 750 -0.02 -37.99 17.33
N ASP A 751 -1.31 -37.64 17.31
CA ASP A 751 -2.38 -38.48 17.89
C ASP A 751 -2.45 -39.85 17.20
N TRP A 752 -2.17 -39.90 15.89
CA TRP A 752 -2.11 -41.12 15.11
C TRP A 752 -0.80 -41.88 15.35
N GLU A 753 0.34 -41.21 15.25
CA GLU A 753 1.67 -41.80 15.38
C GLU A 753 1.90 -42.41 16.77
N ILE A 754 1.75 -41.58 17.81
CA ILE A 754 1.98 -41.94 19.21
C ILE A 754 0.92 -42.94 19.66
N GLY A 755 -0.35 -42.68 19.35
CA GLY A 755 -1.45 -43.55 19.76
C GLY A 755 -1.37 -44.94 19.15
N ARG A 756 -0.98 -45.06 17.87
CA ARG A 756 -0.72 -46.36 17.22
C ARG A 756 0.41 -47.11 17.90
N PHE A 757 1.51 -46.42 18.22
CA PHE A 757 2.65 -47.01 18.90
C PHE A 757 2.27 -47.56 20.29
N LEU A 758 1.59 -46.75 21.11
CA LEU A 758 1.13 -47.16 22.45
C LEU A 758 0.12 -48.31 22.41
N THR A 759 -0.72 -48.35 21.38
CA THR A 759 -1.65 -49.46 21.14
C THR A 759 -0.90 -50.74 20.80
N ALA A 760 0.11 -50.66 19.93
CA ALA A 760 0.94 -51.82 19.56
C ALA A 760 1.73 -52.39 20.74
N LYS A 761 2.13 -51.54 21.70
CA LYS A 761 2.77 -51.97 22.96
C LYS A 761 1.79 -52.48 24.02
N GLN A 762 0.48 -52.53 23.72
CA GLN A 762 -0.59 -53.01 24.62
C GLN A 762 -0.59 -52.31 25.99
N THR A 763 -0.33 -50.99 26.01
CA THR A 763 -0.36 -50.23 27.26
C THR A 763 -1.79 -49.97 27.72
N THR A 764 -2.00 -49.82 29.03
CA THR A 764 -3.30 -49.42 29.61
C THR A 764 -3.40 -47.91 29.87
N ILE A 765 -2.43 -47.13 29.37
CA ILE A 765 -2.25 -45.72 29.73
C ILE A 765 -3.06 -44.80 28.79
N SER A 766 -3.33 -45.26 27.57
CA SER A 766 -4.11 -44.54 26.56
C SER A 766 -5.22 -45.42 26.00
N ALA A 767 -6.31 -44.81 25.56
CA ALA A 767 -7.34 -45.52 24.79
C ALA A 767 -6.72 -46.10 23.50
N PRO A 768 -6.96 -47.38 23.17
CA PRO A 768 -6.48 -48.00 21.94
C PRO A 768 -6.92 -47.22 20.69
N VAL A 769 -5.97 -46.99 19.79
CA VAL A 769 -6.23 -46.46 18.44
C VAL A 769 -6.56 -47.61 17.51
N LEU A 770 -7.72 -47.52 16.87
CA LEU A 770 -8.33 -48.60 16.10
C LEU A 770 -8.21 -48.39 14.59
N GLY A 771 -7.93 -47.18 14.14
CA GLY A 771 -7.73 -46.88 12.72
C GLY A 771 -7.58 -45.38 12.47
N ALA A 772 -7.30 -45.02 11.22
CA ALA A 772 -7.24 -43.63 10.81
C ALA A 772 -7.66 -43.45 9.35
N ILE A 773 -7.89 -42.19 8.99
CA ILE A 773 -8.12 -41.73 7.62
C ILE A 773 -7.00 -40.74 7.29
N GLU A 774 -6.32 -40.95 6.19
CA GLU A 774 -5.25 -40.07 5.69
C GLU A 774 -5.58 -39.58 4.28
N TYR A 775 -5.27 -38.32 3.99
CA TYR A 775 -5.14 -37.85 2.61
C TYR A 775 -3.70 -38.07 2.15
N ARG A 776 -3.51 -38.64 0.95
CA ARG A 776 -2.20 -38.94 0.37
C ARG A 776 -2.06 -38.31 -1.01
N GLN A 777 -0.94 -37.64 -1.23
CA GLN A 777 -0.57 -37.05 -2.52
C GLN A 777 0.93 -37.24 -2.77
N GLY A 778 1.28 -38.16 -3.67
CA GLY A 778 2.68 -38.51 -3.93
C GLY A 778 3.36 -39.11 -2.69
N ARG A 779 4.34 -38.40 -2.12
CA ARG A 779 5.04 -38.80 -0.88
C ARG A 779 4.51 -38.11 0.38
N GLU A 780 3.62 -37.13 0.23
CA GLU A 780 3.05 -36.37 1.33
C GLU A 780 1.75 -37.05 1.82
N SER A 781 1.58 -37.07 3.14
CA SER A 781 0.36 -37.55 3.80
C SER A 781 -0.12 -36.52 4.82
N MET A 782 -1.42 -36.42 5.02
CA MET A 782 -2.05 -35.63 6.08
C MET A 782 -3.09 -36.49 6.80
N THR A 783 -3.03 -36.58 8.12
CA THR A 783 -4.04 -37.33 8.89
C THR A 783 -5.35 -36.53 8.99
N VAL A 784 -6.44 -37.08 8.46
CA VAL A 784 -7.77 -36.47 8.42
C VAL A 784 -8.62 -36.85 9.62
N GLY A 785 -8.46 -38.06 10.15
CA GLY A 785 -9.11 -38.44 11.39
C GLY A 785 -8.58 -39.72 12.00
N VAL A 786 -8.78 -39.87 13.31
CA VAL A 786 -8.27 -41.00 14.11
C VAL A 786 -9.41 -41.61 14.91
N LEU A 787 -9.60 -42.93 14.76
CA LEU A 787 -10.60 -43.72 15.47
C LEU A 787 -9.97 -44.34 16.70
N GLN A 788 -10.59 -44.12 17.86
CA GLN A 788 -10.16 -44.64 19.15
C GLN A 788 -11.30 -45.39 19.82
N GLN A 789 -10.94 -46.24 20.79
CA GLN A 789 -11.91 -46.75 21.75
C GLN A 789 -12.51 -45.58 22.54
N PHE A 790 -13.83 -45.52 22.61
CA PHE A 790 -14.53 -44.58 23.46
C PHE A 790 -14.46 -45.06 24.90
N VAL A 791 -14.01 -44.19 25.79
CA VAL A 791 -14.02 -44.42 27.23
C VAL A 791 -15.21 -43.63 27.80
N PRO A 792 -16.29 -44.29 28.26
CA PRO A 792 -17.44 -43.61 28.83
C PRO A 792 -17.04 -42.93 30.14
N GLU A 793 -17.17 -41.62 30.22
CA GLU A 793 -16.87 -40.86 31.44
C GLU A 793 -18.12 -40.17 31.99
N THR A 794 -18.20 -40.06 33.32
CA THR A 794 -19.21 -39.24 34.01
C THR A 794 -18.76 -37.79 34.22
N CYS A 795 -17.45 -37.49 34.11
CA CYS A 795 -16.85 -36.15 34.29
C CYS A 795 -15.43 -36.11 33.69
N ASP A 796 -15.07 -35.04 32.98
CA ASP A 796 -13.73 -34.85 32.43
C ASP A 796 -12.73 -34.33 33.48
N ALA A 797 -11.44 -34.57 33.25
CA ALA A 797 -10.37 -34.19 34.19
C ALA A 797 -10.32 -32.69 34.48
N TRP A 798 -10.64 -31.83 33.51
CA TRP A 798 -10.61 -30.38 33.69
C TRP A 798 -11.75 -29.91 34.61
N SER A 799 -12.97 -30.37 34.37
CA SER A 799 -14.13 -30.13 35.23
C SER A 799 -13.89 -30.66 36.65
N TYR A 800 -13.36 -31.88 36.78
CA TYR A 800 -12.98 -32.45 38.07
C TYR A 800 -11.91 -31.61 38.80
N THR A 801 -10.90 -31.12 38.09
CA THR A 801 -9.88 -30.23 38.65
C THR A 801 -10.45 -28.89 39.07
N LEU A 802 -11.31 -28.27 38.26
CA LEU A 802 -11.94 -26.99 38.59
C LEU A 802 -12.90 -27.10 39.79
N ASP A 803 -13.67 -28.18 39.87
CA ASP A 803 -14.53 -28.43 41.03
C ASP A 803 -13.67 -28.65 42.30
N SER A 804 -12.60 -29.44 42.20
CA SER A 804 -11.65 -29.63 43.31
C SER A 804 -10.96 -28.33 43.74
N LEU A 805 -10.67 -27.45 42.78
CA LEU A 805 -10.08 -26.13 43.03
C LEU A 805 -11.07 -25.19 43.72
N ARG A 806 -12.35 -25.23 43.34
CA ARG A 806 -13.41 -24.47 44.02
C ARG A 806 -13.52 -24.92 45.48
N ASP A 807 -13.56 -26.22 45.73
CA ASP A 807 -13.60 -26.79 47.08
C ASP A 807 -12.36 -26.41 47.90
N TYR A 808 -11.18 -26.35 47.28
CA TYR A 808 -9.96 -25.86 47.91
C TYR A 808 -10.11 -24.40 48.38
N PHE A 809 -10.58 -23.50 47.50
CA PHE A 809 -10.76 -22.09 47.87
C PHE A 809 -11.81 -21.91 48.96
N GLU A 810 -12.90 -22.67 48.95
CA GLU A 810 -13.90 -22.66 50.02
C GLU A 810 -13.28 -23.06 51.37
N ARG A 811 -12.49 -24.14 51.43
CA ARG A 811 -11.79 -24.57 52.65
C ARG A 811 -10.76 -23.55 53.13
N ALA A 812 -10.01 -22.96 52.20
CA ALA A 812 -9.01 -21.94 52.50
C ALA A 812 -9.63 -20.66 53.08
N MET A 813 -10.79 -20.22 52.57
CA MET A 813 -11.52 -19.06 53.08
C MET A 813 -12.08 -19.29 54.49
N VAL A 814 -12.53 -20.50 54.81
CA VAL A 814 -13.11 -20.83 56.13
C VAL A 814 -12.04 -20.88 57.23
N LYS A 815 -10.81 -21.31 56.91
CA LYS A 815 -9.78 -21.58 57.92
C LYS A 815 -8.93 -20.37 58.37
N GLN A 816 -9.12 -19.15 57.81
CA GLN A 816 -8.32 -17.95 58.13
C GLN A 816 -6.86 -18.29 58.47
N PHE A 817 -6.15 -18.88 57.51
CA PHE A 817 -4.73 -19.15 57.69
C PHE A 817 -3.99 -17.82 57.92
N ASP A 818 -3.28 -17.70 59.04
CA ASP A 818 -2.28 -16.65 59.22
C ASP A 818 -1.21 -16.90 58.15
N LEU A 819 -1.23 -16.10 57.08
CA LEU A 819 -0.24 -16.15 55.99
C LEU A 819 1.11 -15.61 56.50
N ALA A 820 1.66 -16.20 57.55
CA ALA A 820 3.06 -16.11 57.85
C ALA A 820 3.79 -16.91 56.78
N GLU A 821 4.56 -16.19 55.94
CA GLU A 821 5.41 -16.68 54.85
C GLU A 821 5.61 -18.20 54.82
N ILE A 822 4.77 -18.92 54.05
CA ILE A 822 5.04 -20.32 53.72
C ILE A 822 6.33 -20.27 52.87
N PRO A 823 7.46 -20.80 53.36
CA PRO A 823 8.72 -20.67 52.65
C PRO A 823 8.61 -21.44 51.34
N PHE A 824 8.85 -20.78 50.21
CA PHE A 824 9.04 -21.46 48.93
C PHE A 824 10.30 -22.33 49.06
N PRO A 825 10.19 -23.67 49.03
CA PRO A 825 11.37 -24.50 49.15
C PRO A 825 12.26 -24.25 47.93
N SER A 826 13.47 -23.74 48.15
CA SER A 826 14.54 -23.67 47.16
C SER A 826 15.20 -25.03 46.93
N LEU A 827 14.38 -26.10 46.94
CA LEU A 827 14.82 -27.47 46.80
C LEU A 827 14.72 -27.91 45.35
N SER A 828 15.67 -28.76 44.93
CA SER A 828 15.53 -29.45 43.65
C SER A 828 14.37 -30.44 43.71
N VAL A 829 13.71 -30.70 42.58
CA VAL A 829 12.60 -31.67 42.49
C VAL A 829 13.00 -33.05 43.02
N ALA A 830 14.26 -33.47 42.79
CA ALA A 830 14.79 -34.73 43.29
C ALA A 830 14.88 -34.79 44.83
N THR A 831 15.14 -33.66 45.48
CA THR A 831 15.17 -33.56 46.95
C THR A 831 13.76 -33.42 47.54
N ALA A 832 12.86 -32.76 46.80
CA ALA A 832 11.47 -32.60 47.22
C ALA A 832 10.70 -33.94 47.25
N GLN A 833 11.04 -34.88 46.38
CA GLN A 833 10.42 -36.22 46.33
C GLN A 833 10.58 -37.06 47.60
N THR A 834 11.58 -36.77 48.44
CA THR A 834 11.84 -37.49 49.69
C THR A 834 11.15 -36.90 50.91
N LEU A 835 10.45 -35.76 50.74
CA LEU A 835 9.75 -35.08 51.83
C LEU A 835 8.30 -35.56 51.91
N GLU A 836 7.79 -35.68 53.13
CA GLU A 836 6.36 -35.92 53.35
C GLU A 836 5.56 -34.66 52.97
N ILE A 837 4.39 -34.87 52.37
CA ILE A 837 3.46 -33.78 52.05
C ILE A 837 2.93 -33.20 53.37
N PRO A 838 3.00 -31.87 53.60
CA PRO A 838 2.53 -31.25 54.84
C PRO A 838 1.05 -31.55 55.13
N GLU A 839 0.71 -31.65 56.41
CA GLU A 839 -0.65 -31.93 56.86
C GLU A 839 -1.64 -30.86 56.37
N GLU A 840 -1.22 -29.60 56.36
CA GLU A 840 -2.00 -28.46 55.87
C GLU A 840 -2.38 -28.59 54.39
N ALA A 841 -1.52 -29.20 53.57
CA ALA A 841 -1.81 -29.45 52.16
C ALA A 841 -2.88 -30.55 52.01
N TYR A 842 -2.84 -31.60 52.83
CA TYR A 842 -3.90 -32.61 52.87
C TYR A 842 -5.23 -32.04 53.34
N GLU A 843 -5.23 -31.17 54.35
CA GLU A 843 -6.44 -30.55 54.88
C GLU A 843 -7.08 -29.56 53.89
N THR A 844 -6.28 -28.85 53.09
CA THR A 844 -6.76 -27.82 52.16
C THR A 844 -7.07 -28.38 50.77
N ILE A 845 -6.15 -29.14 50.16
CA ILE A 845 -6.29 -29.68 48.79
C ILE A 845 -7.10 -30.98 48.77
N GLY A 846 -7.04 -31.76 49.86
CA GLY A 846 -7.84 -32.98 50.00
C GLY A 846 -7.45 -34.11 49.05
N SER A 847 -8.45 -34.89 48.61
CA SER A 847 -8.26 -36.11 47.82
C SER A 847 -7.66 -35.88 46.43
N TYR A 848 -7.68 -34.63 45.93
CA TYR A 848 -7.08 -34.28 44.63
C TYR A 848 -5.57 -34.54 44.59
N LEU A 849 -4.87 -34.51 45.74
CA LEU A 849 -3.44 -34.87 45.83
C LEU A 849 -3.17 -36.29 45.33
N GLY A 850 -4.06 -37.25 45.64
CA GLY A 850 -3.95 -38.62 45.14
C GLY A 850 -4.12 -38.71 43.61
N SER A 851 -5.04 -37.92 43.06
CA SER A 851 -5.25 -37.82 41.61
C SER A 851 -4.04 -37.19 40.91
N ALA A 852 -3.43 -36.15 41.50
CA ALA A 852 -2.20 -35.54 40.98
C ALA A 852 -1.01 -36.51 41.02
N GLN A 853 -0.86 -37.29 42.10
CA GLN A 853 0.14 -38.34 42.20
C GLN A 853 -0.06 -39.42 41.12
N LEU A 854 -1.29 -39.90 40.96
CA LEU A 854 -1.63 -40.89 39.94
C LEU A 854 -1.35 -40.36 38.52
N LEU A 855 -1.69 -39.11 38.24
CA LEU A 855 -1.39 -38.47 36.96
C LEU A 855 0.12 -38.41 36.71
N GLY A 856 0.91 -38.06 37.73
CA GLY A 856 2.37 -38.08 37.66
C GLY A 856 2.92 -39.48 37.37
N GLN A 857 2.38 -40.51 38.04
CA GLN A 857 2.73 -41.90 37.78
C GLN A 857 2.39 -42.33 36.35
N ARG A 858 1.17 -42.06 35.87
CA ARG A 858 0.76 -42.38 34.50
C ARG A 858 1.59 -41.65 33.45
N THR A 859 1.96 -40.40 33.73
CA THR A 859 2.87 -39.63 32.88
C THR A 859 4.24 -40.29 32.80
N ALA A 860 4.80 -40.73 33.94
CA ALA A 860 6.08 -41.45 33.95
C ALA A 860 6.00 -42.79 33.20
N GLU A 861 4.94 -43.56 33.42
CA GLU A 861 4.68 -44.80 32.68
C GLU A 861 4.55 -44.56 31.17
N LEU A 862 3.92 -43.45 30.75
CA LEU A 862 3.83 -43.02 29.37
C LEU A 862 5.22 -42.76 28.79
N HIS A 863 6.06 -41.98 29.48
CA HIS A 863 7.43 -41.72 29.05
C HIS A 863 8.26 -43.00 28.91
N ILE A 864 8.13 -43.94 29.85
CA ILE A 864 8.79 -45.25 29.78
C ILE A 864 8.29 -46.04 28.57
N ALA A 865 6.99 -46.04 28.32
CA ALA A 865 6.41 -46.72 27.16
C ALA A 865 6.91 -46.12 25.84
N LEU A 866 6.93 -44.79 25.71
CA LEU A 866 7.43 -44.10 24.52
C LEU A 866 8.92 -44.36 24.27
N ALA A 867 9.71 -44.52 25.33
CA ALA A 867 11.14 -44.84 25.25
C ALA A 867 11.44 -46.35 25.12
N SER A 868 10.43 -47.21 24.95
CA SER A 868 10.59 -48.67 25.03
C SER A 868 11.12 -49.34 23.76
N ASP A 869 11.24 -48.61 22.64
CA ASP A 869 11.61 -49.16 21.34
C ASP A 869 12.85 -48.45 20.78
N ALA A 870 14.03 -48.96 21.15
CA ALA A 870 15.31 -48.38 20.75
C ALA A 870 15.64 -48.61 19.26
N ASP A 871 14.96 -49.55 18.59
CA ASP A 871 15.19 -49.88 17.19
C ASP A 871 14.34 -49.00 16.24
N ASN A 872 13.27 -48.38 16.75
CA ASN A 872 12.48 -47.41 16.02
C ASN A 872 13.06 -45.99 16.23
N PRO A 873 13.67 -45.36 15.22
CA PRO A 873 14.31 -44.05 15.38
C PRO A 873 13.34 -42.95 15.86
N ASP A 874 12.05 -43.04 15.52
CA ASP A 874 11.04 -42.05 15.91
C ASP A 874 10.68 -42.12 17.42
N PHE A 875 11.02 -43.24 18.08
CA PHE A 875 10.74 -43.50 19.50
C PHE A 875 12.00 -43.86 20.30
N ALA A 876 13.18 -43.86 19.66
CA ALA A 876 14.44 -44.14 20.30
C ALA A 876 14.86 -42.96 21.20
N PRO A 877 15.29 -43.20 22.44
CA PRO A 877 15.75 -42.12 23.31
C PRO A 877 16.95 -41.39 22.72
N GLU A 878 16.83 -40.07 22.53
CA GLU A 878 17.92 -39.22 22.05
C GLU A 878 18.68 -38.53 23.20
N PRO A 879 19.99 -38.25 23.03
CA PRO A 879 20.74 -37.50 24.03
C PRO A 879 20.18 -36.08 24.22
N PHE A 880 19.88 -35.71 25.48
CA PHE A 880 19.44 -34.38 25.86
C PHE A 880 20.61 -33.37 25.90
N THR A 881 21.16 -33.06 24.71
CA THR A 881 22.39 -32.26 24.56
C THR A 881 22.24 -30.81 25.06
N SER A 882 23.37 -30.15 25.32
CA SER A 882 23.40 -28.73 25.70
C SER A 882 22.79 -27.80 24.63
N PHE A 883 22.91 -28.16 23.35
CA PHE A 883 22.28 -27.43 22.25
C PHE A 883 20.76 -27.54 22.30
N TYR A 884 20.24 -28.76 22.52
CA TYR A 884 18.79 -28.98 22.64
C TYR A 884 18.20 -28.30 23.88
N GLN A 885 18.90 -28.36 25.02
CA GLN A 885 18.56 -27.59 26.23
C GLN A 885 18.47 -26.08 25.97
N ARG A 886 19.46 -25.51 25.26
CA ARG A 886 19.48 -24.09 24.87
C ARG A 886 18.30 -23.76 23.95
N SER A 887 17.96 -24.65 23.02
CA SER A 887 16.83 -24.47 22.10
C SER A 887 15.50 -24.40 22.86
N ILE A 888 15.24 -25.36 23.75
CA ILE A 888 14.04 -25.38 24.60
C ILE A 888 13.97 -24.12 25.48
N TYR A 889 15.09 -23.72 26.08
CA TYR A 889 15.15 -22.49 26.88
C TYR A 889 14.78 -21.25 26.05
N GLN A 890 15.34 -21.09 24.85
CA GLN A 890 15.04 -19.94 23.99
C GLN A 890 13.59 -19.95 23.51
N TYR A 891 13.05 -21.12 23.15
CA TYR A 891 11.64 -21.27 22.79
C TYR A 891 10.72 -20.85 23.95
N ASN A 892 10.93 -21.40 25.14
CA ASN A 892 10.13 -21.08 26.32
C ASN A 892 10.27 -19.62 26.75
N ARG A 893 11.48 -19.03 26.66
CA ARG A 893 11.71 -17.61 26.92
C ARG A 893 10.94 -16.73 25.94
N ASN A 894 10.97 -17.06 24.65
CA ASN A 894 10.25 -16.31 23.62
C ASN A 894 8.74 -16.45 23.76
N LEU A 895 8.25 -17.65 24.08
CA LEU A 895 6.83 -17.90 24.34
C LEU A 895 6.34 -17.14 25.58
N ALA A 896 7.08 -17.21 26.69
CA ALA A 896 6.78 -16.44 27.89
C ALA A 896 6.81 -14.93 27.62
N GLY A 897 7.78 -14.45 26.84
CA GLY A 897 7.84 -13.07 26.40
C GLY A 897 6.61 -12.67 25.56
N LYS A 898 6.15 -13.52 24.64
CA LYS A 898 4.95 -13.27 23.86
C LYS A 898 3.68 -13.24 24.72
N THR A 899 3.53 -14.16 25.67
CA THR A 899 2.27 -14.32 26.42
C THR A 899 2.15 -13.40 27.63
N LEU A 900 3.27 -12.97 28.23
CA LEU A 900 3.28 -12.13 29.44
C LEU A 900 3.51 -10.64 29.15
N LEU A 901 3.98 -10.28 27.95
CA LEU A 901 4.17 -8.88 27.54
C LEU A 901 3.07 -8.35 26.60
N THR A 902 2.14 -9.21 26.16
CA THR A 902 0.83 -8.83 25.61
C THR A 902 -0.23 -8.94 26.69
#